data_AF-A0A093QUM0-F1
#
_entry.id   AF-A0A093QUM0-F1
#
_cell.length_a   1.000
_cell.length_b   1.000
_cell.length_c   1.000
_cell.angle_alpha   90.00
_cell.angle_beta   90.00
_cell.angle_gamma   90.00
#
_symmetry.space_group_name_H-M   'P 1'
#
loop_
_entity.id
_entity.type
_entity.pdbx_description
1 polymer ?
#
loop_
_entity_poly.entity_id
_entity_poly.type
_entity_poly.pdbx_seq_one_letter_code
_entity_poly.pdbx_strand_id
1 'polypeptide(L)'
;TPGHTPSLRWDETPGRAKGSETPGATPGSKIWDPTPSHTPAGAATPGRDTPGHATPGHGGATSSARKNRWDETPKTERDTPGHGSGWAETPRTDRGGDSIGETPTPGASKRKSRWDETPASQMGGSTPVLTPGKTPIGTPAMNMATPTPGHIMSMTPEQLQAWRWEREIDERNRPLSDEELDAMFPEGYKVLPPPAGYVPIRTPARKLTATPTPLGGMTGFHMQTEDRTMKSVNDQPSGNLPFLKPDDIQYFDKLLVDVDESTLSPEEQKERKIMKLLLKIKNGTPPMRKAALRQITDKAREFGAGPLFNQILPLLMSPTLEDQERHLLVKVIDRILYKLDDLVRPYVHKILVVIEPLLIDEDYYARVEGREIISNLAKAAGLATMISTMRPDIDNMDEYVRNTTARAFAVVASALGIPSLLPFLKAVCKSKKSWQARHTGIKIVQQIAILMGCAILPHLRSLVEIIEHGLVDEQQKVRTISALAIAALAEAATPYGIESFDSVLKPLWKGIRQHRGKGLAAFLKAIGYLIPLMDAEYANYYTREVMLILIREFQSPDEEMKKIVLKVVKQCCGTDGVEANYIKTEILPPFFKHFWQHRMALDRRNYRQLVDTTVELANKVGAAEIISRIVDDLKDEAEQYRKMVMETIEKIMGNLGAADIDHKLEEQLIDGILYAFQEQTTEDSVMLNGFGTVVNALGKRVKPYLPQICGTVLWRLNNKSAKVRQQAADLISRTAVVMKTCQEEKLMGHLGVVLYEYLGEEYPEVLGSILGALKAIVNVIGMHKMTPPIKDLLPRLTPILKNRHEKVQENCIDLVGRIADRGAEYVSAREWMRICFELLELLKAHKKAIRRATVNTFGYIAKAIGPHDVLATLLNNLKVQERQNRVCTTVAIAIVAETCSPFTVLPALMNEYRVPELNVQNGVLKSLSFLFEYIGEMGKDYIYAVTPLLEDALMDRDLVHRQTASAVVQHMSLGVYGFGCEDSLNHLLNYVWPNVFETSPHVIQAVMGALEGLRVAIGPCRMLQYCLQGLFHPARKVRDVYWKIYNSIYIGSQDALIAHYPRIYNDEKNTYIRYELDYIL
;
A
#
# COMPACT_ATOMS: atom_id res chain seq x y z
N THR A 1 -76.05 19.76 4.79
CA THR A 1 -76.78 20.92 4.23
C THR A 1 -76.87 22.00 5.29
N PRO A 2 -76.89 23.30 4.92
CA PRO A 2 -76.32 23.98 3.73
C PRO A 2 -74.86 24.42 4.03
N GLY A 3 -73.99 24.96 3.16
CA GLY A 3 -74.04 25.78 1.92
C GLY A 3 -72.92 26.84 2.09
N HIS A 4 -72.18 27.41 1.14
CA HIS A 4 -72.18 27.52 -0.33
C HIS A 4 -70.70 27.75 -0.77
N THR A 5 -70.13 27.15 -1.84
CA THR A 5 -69.98 27.66 -3.25
C THR A 5 -69.66 29.15 -3.41
N PRO A 6 -68.85 29.62 -4.41
CA PRO A 6 -68.48 29.02 -5.72
C PRO A 6 -66.94 28.85 -5.93
N SER A 7 -66.35 27.96 -6.76
CA SER A 7 -66.50 27.60 -8.21
C SER A 7 -65.89 28.66 -9.16
N LEU A 8 -65.10 28.40 -10.22
CA LEU A 8 -65.13 27.50 -11.42
C LEU A 8 -63.69 27.44 -12.03
N ARG A 9 -63.24 26.63 -13.02
CA ARG A 9 -63.73 25.53 -13.92
C ARG A 9 -62.45 24.76 -14.42
N TRP A 10 -62.38 23.41 -14.51
CA TRP A 10 -62.85 22.50 -15.59
C TRP A 10 -61.97 22.56 -16.88
N ASP A 11 -61.68 21.48 -17.65
CA ASP A 11 -62.40 20.22 -17.88
C ASP A 11 -61.54 18.96 -18.16
N GLU A 12 -62.11 17.81 -17.74
CA GLU A 12 -62.26 16.44 -18.31
C GLU A 12 -61.11 15.69 -19.07
N THR A 13 -60.80 14.37 -18.93
CA THR A 13 -61.55 13.07 -18.81
C THR A 13 -62.49 12.72 -20.01
N PRO A 14 -62.95 11.46 -20.29
CA PRO A 14 -63.18 10.31 -19.40
C PRO A 14 -62.88 8.87 -19.93
N GLY A 15 -63.16 7.84 -19.11
CA GLY A 15 -63.25 6.42 -19.53
C GLY A 15 -63.29 5.42 -18.36
N ARG A 16 -64.48 4.97 -17.92
CA ARG A 16 -64.68 4.16 -16.69
C ARG A 16 -65.88 3.21 -16.78
N ALA A 17 -65.78 1.96 -16.29
CA ALA A 17 -66.87 1.10 -15.76
C ALA A 17 -66.34 -0.32 -15.39
N LYS A 18 -66.87 -1.09 -14.42
CA LYS A 18 -67.83 -0.83 -13.31
C LYS A 18 -67.76 -1.96 -12.24
N GLY A 19 -68.08 -1.59 -10.99
CA GLY A 19 -68.42 -2.48 -9.84
C GLY A 19 -67.23 -3.10 -9.09
N SER A 20 -67.38 -3.72 -7.91
CA SER A 20 -68.39 -3.63 -6.82
C SER A 20 -67.95 -4.55 -5.64
N GLU A 21 -68.44 -4.51 -4.39
CA GLU A 21 -69.51 -3.74 -3.73
C GLU A 21 -69.01 -2.87 -2.54
N THR A 22 -69.27 -3.25 -1.27
CA THR A 22 -69.23 -2.38 -0.06
C THR A 22 -69.12 -3.17 1.26
N PRO A 23 -68.93 -2.55 2.46
CA PRO A 23 -68.50 -1.17 2.79
C PRO A 23 -67.26 -1.10 3.73
N GLY A 24 -66.64 0.08 3.83
CA GLY A 24 -65.37 0.29 4.56
C GLY A 24 -65.49 0.83 5.99
N ALA A 25 -64.33 0.90 6.66
CA ALA A 25 -64.10 1.60 7.93
C ALA A 25 -62.95 2.62 7.79
N THR A 26 -63.07 3.77 8.45
CA THR A 26 -62.08 4.87 8.52
C THR A 26 -62.33 5.69 9.80
N PRO A 27 -61.43 6.61 10.21
CA PRO A 27 -59.98 6.47 10.32
C PRO A 27 -59.47 6.88 11.72
N GLY A 28 -58.23 6.56 12.09
CA GLY A 28 -57.68 7.01 13.39
C GLY A 28 -56.15 6.89 13.49
N SER A 29 -55.51 7.93 14.01
CA SER A 29 -54.06 8.01 14.23
C SER A 29 -53.68 7.60 15.66
N LYS A 30 -52.51 6.95 15.83
CA LYS A 30 -51.48 7.26 16.85
C LYS A 30 -50.33 6.23 16.88
N ILE A 31 -49.12 6.79 16.84
CA ILE A 31 -47.92 6.50 17.67
C ILE A 31 -47.98 5.22 18.53
N TRP A 32 -46.97 4.34 18.37
CA TRP A 32 -46.65 3.24 19.28
C TRP A 32 -45.15 3.23 19.61
N ASP A 33 -44.83 3.17 20.90
CA ASP A 33 -43.49 2.90 21.45
C ASP A 33 -43.29 1.38 21.70
N PRO A 34 -42.04 0.88 21.74
CA PRO A 34 -41.73 -0.51 22.07
C PRO A 34 -41.62 -0.77 23.59
N THR A 35 -41.88 -2.02 23.99
CA THR A 35 -41.71 -2.57 25.36
C THR A 35 -41.36 -4.06 25.26
N PRO A 36 -40.87 -4.72 26.35
CA PRO A 36 -39.80 -4.30 27.25
C PRO A 36 -38.78 -5.45 27.52
N SER A 37 -37.72 -5.19 28.29
CA SER A 37 -36.97 -6.25 28.99
C SER A 37 -36.82 -5.94 30.48
N HIS A 38 -36.88 -6.98 31.32
CA HIS A 38 -37.07 -6.85 32.77
C HIS A 38 -35.77 -6.60 33.55
N THR A 39 -35.90 -5.91 34.69
CA THR A 39 -35.28 -6.34 35.97
C THR A 39 -36.10 -5.78 37.15
N PRO A 40 -36.11 -6.43 38.33
CA PRO A 40 -37.15 -6.24 39.36
C PRO A 40 -36.88 -5.07 40.33
N ALA A 41 -37.91 -4.74 41.12
CA ALA A 41 -38.10 -3.45 41.78
C ALA A 41 -37.89 -3.42 43.31
N GLY A 42 -37.78 -2.19 43.85
CA GLY A 42 -38.04 -1.83 45.24
C GLY A 42 -36.92 -1.01 45.91
N ALA A 43 -37.15 0.10 46.63
CA ALA A 43 -38.38 0.88 46.82
C ALA A 43 -38.05 2.29 47.39
N ALA A 44 -39.03 3.22 47.29
CA ALA A 44 -39.25 4.42 48.13
C ALA A 44 -38.19 5.56 48.20
N THR A 45 -38.54 6.69 47.56
CA THR A 45 -38.24 8.09 47.96
C THR A 45 -39.14 8.53 49.15
N PRO A 46 -39.06 9.76 49.74
CA PRO A 46 -38.30 10.98 49.35
C PRO A 46 -37.50 11.69 50.48
N GLY A 47 -36.68 12.70 50.15
CA GLY A 47 -36.09 13.61 51.15
C GLY A 47 -35.18 14.69 50.56
N ARG A 48 -35.55 15.96 50.77
CA ARG A 48 -34.89 17.19 50.29
C ARG A 48 -33.72 17.59 51.22
N ASP A 49 -32.69 18.25 50.67
CA ASP A 49 -31.95 19.41 51.22
C ASP A 49 -30.41 19.38 51.01
N THR A 50 -29.89 20.53 50.58
CA THR A 50 -28.49 21.00 50.65
C THR A 50 -28.45 22.22 51.60
N PRO A 51 -27.30 22.80 52.03
CA PRO A 51 -25.89 22.52 51.70
C PRO A 51 -24.95 22.40 52.94
N GLY A 52 -23.63 22.18 52.75
CA GLY A 52 -22.64 22.43 53.82
C GLY A 52 -21.22 21.89 53.58
N HIS A 53 -20.20 22.73 53.78
CA HIS A 53 -18.77 22.39 53.73
C HIS A 53 -18.31 21.55 54.94
N ALA A 54 -17.41 20.56 54.71
CA ALA A 54 -16.31 20.20 55.63
C ALA A 54 -15.23 19.34 54.93
N THR A 55 -13.96 19.55 55.30
CA THR A 55 -12.78 18.77 54.85
C THR A 55 -12.60 17.46 55.64
N PRO A 56 -11.97 16.45 55.01
CA PRO A 56 -10.70 15.90 55.52
C PRO A 56 -9.68 15.70 54.37
N GLY A 57 -8.38 15.49 54.56
CA GLY A 57 -7.64 14.97 55.73
C GLY A 57 -6.80 13.76 55.26
N HIS A 58 -5.47 13.87 55.27
CA HIS A 58 -4.55 12.88 54.65
C HIS A 58 -4.53 11.50 55.35
N GLY A 59 -4.37 10.42 54.57
CA GLY A 59 -3.80 9.16 55.07
C GLY A 59 -3.89 7.95 54.12
N GLY A 60 -2.74 7.33 53.81
CA GLY A 60 -2.64 5.93 53.36
C GLY A 60 -2.75 5.66 51.84
N ALA A 61 -1.62 5.38 51.18
CA ALA A 61 -1.57 5.05 49.75
C ALA A 61 -1.43 3.55 49.48
N THR A 62 -2.19 3.04 48.50
CA THR A 62 -1.84 1.84 47.71
C THR A 62 -2.11 2.13 46.23
N SER A 63 -1.06 2.18 45.42
CA SER A 63 -1.13 2.58 44.01
C SER A 63 -1.49 1.40 43.09
N SER A 64 -2.78 1.23 42.77
CA SER A 64 -3.20 0.38 41.66
C SER A 64 -2.78 1.00 40.32
N ALA A 65 -2.00 0.26 39.52
CA ALA A 65 -1.47 0.75 38.26
C ALA A 65 -2.59 1.16 37.27
N ARG A 66 -2.63 2.45 36.90
CA ARG A 66 -3.43 2.93 35.77
C ARG A 66 -2.81 2.39 34.48
N LYS A 67 -3.55 1.57 33.73
CA LYS A 67 -3.19 1.18 32.36
C LYS A 67 -3.42 2.37 31.41
N ASN A 68 -2.49 2.58 30.48
CA ASN A 68 -2.63 3.59 29.43
C ASN A 68 -3.73 3.21 28.43
N ARG A 69 -4.55 4.20 28.06
CA ARG A 69 -5.75 4.07 27.22
C ARG A 69 -5.44 4.41 25.76
N TRP A 70 -4.59 3.63 25.09
CA TRP A 70 -4.20 3.88 23.68
C TRP A 70 -3.99 2.64 22.78
N ASP A 71 -4.13 1.40 23.29
CA ASP A 71 -3.92 0.17 22.51
C ASP A 71 -5.21 -0.59 22.12
N GLU A 72 -6.38 0.05 22.21
CA GLU A 72 -7.66 -0.53 21.74
C GLU A 72 -8.36 0.40 20.74
N THR A 73 -8.39 0.00 19.47
CA THR A 73 -9.25 0.59 18.44
C THR A 73 -10.66 0.00 18.54
N PRO A 74 -11.70 0.80 18.80
CA PRO A 74 -13.07 0.31 18.75
C PRO A 74 -13.49 0.06 17.29
N LYS A 75 -14.03 -1.14 17.01
CA LYS A 75 -14.79 -1.41 15.78
C LYS A 75 -16.21 -0.88 15.96
N THR A 76 -16.72 -0.12 14.99
CA THR A 76 -18.15 0.22 14.90
C THR A 76 -18.61 0.15 13.45
N GLU A 77 -19.63 -0.67 13.20
CA GLU A 77 -20.27 -0.86 11.91
C GLU A 77 -21.43 0.15 11.74
N ARG A 78 -21.54 0.81 10.58
CA ARG A 78 -22.82 1.15 9.91
C ARG A 78 -22.62 1.76 8.53
N ASP A 79 -23.51 1.41 7.61
CA ASP A 79 -23.41 1.67 6.17
C ASP A 79 -24.35 2.78 5.63
N THR A 80 -24.04 3.20 4.39
CA THR A 80 -24.88 3.96 3.41
C THR A 80 -25.04 5.49 3.53
N PRO A 81 -25.28 6.24 2.42
CA PRO A 81 -24.64 6.09 1.10
C PRO A 81 -24.28 7.42 0.36
N GLY A 82 -23.14 7.42 -0.35
CA GLY A 82 -22.95 7.99 -1.70
C GLY A 82 -23.17 9.49 -2.02
N HIS A 83 -22.07 10.25 -2.14
CA HIS A 83 -21.67 10.98 -3.37
C HIS A 83 -20.23 11.51 -3.24
N GLY A 84 -19.43 11.46 -4.31
CA GLY A 84 -17.97 11.64 -4.21
C GLY A 84 -17.37 12.84 -4.98
N SER A 85 -16.23 13.31 -4.49
CA SER A 85 -15.20 13.98 -5.28
C SER A 85 -13.82 13.72 -4.68
N GLY A 86 -13.04 12.81 -5.27
CA GLY A 86 -11.66 12.59 -4.85
C GLY A 86 -10.70 13.57 -5.50
N TRP A 87 -9.59 13.92 -4.82
CA TRP A 87 -8.24 14.10 -5.39
C TRP A 87 -7.26 14.52 -4.27
N ALA A 88 -6.68 13.54 -3.56
CA ALA A 88 -5.33 13.57 -2.96
C ALA A 88 -5.12 12.46 -1.89
N GLU A 89 -5.06 11.18 -2.29
CA GLU A 89 -4.38 10.19 -1.46
C GLU A 89 -3.78 9.07 -2.32
N THR A 90 -2.48 8.82 -2.15
CA THR A 90 -1.87 7.55 -2.54
C THR A 90 -2.33 6.49 -1.53
N PRO A 91 -2.92 5.36 -1.96
CA PRO A 91 -3.47 4.38 -1.02
C PRO A 91 -2.41 3.91 0.00
N ARG A 92 -2.78 3.95 1.29
CA ARG A 92 -2.05 3.23 2.32
C ARG A 92 -2.16 1.73 2.05
N THR A 93 -1.07 1.01 2.30
CA THR A 93 -1.04 -0.45 2.18
C THR A 93 -1.75 -1.10 3.37
N ASP A 94 -2.97 -1.57 3.16
CA ASP A 94 -3.58 -2.56 4.06
C ASP A 94 -2.77 -3.86 3.99
N ARG A 95 -1.96 -4.08 5.02
CA ARG A 95 -1.30 -5.37 5.26
C ARG A 95 -2.25 -6.30 6.00
N GLY A 96 -3.28 -6.77 5.31
CA GLY A 96 -3.80 -8.12 5.56
C GLY A 96 -2.73 -9.12 5.17
N GLY A 97 -2.26 -9.94 6.11
CA GLY A 97 -1.15 -10.84 5.86
C GLY A 97 -1.56 -12.08 5.09
N ASP A 98 -0.83 -12.41 4.02
CA ASP A 98 -0.28 -13.75 3.91
C ASP A 98 0.93 -13.81 2.96
N SER A 99 1.90 -14.66 3.28
CA SER A 99 3.21 -14.68 2.60
C SER A 99 3.36 -15.94 1.74
N ILE A 100 3.52 -15.78 0.43
CA ILE A 100 3.95 -16.88 -0.46
C ILE A 100 5.19 -16.45 -1.25
N GLY A 101 6.32 -17.00 -0.82
CA GLY A 101 7.60 -16.91 -1.51
C GLY A 101 7.74 -17.89 -2.68
N GLU A 102 8.28 -17.34 -3.76
CA GLU A 102 9.39 -17.80 -4.62
C GLU A 102 10.00 -19.19 -4.41
N THR A 103 10.27 -19.85 -5.54
CA THR A 103 11.25 -20.94 -5.79
C THR A 103 11.63 -20.86 -7.30
N PRO A 104 12.78 -21.37 -7.80
CA PRO A 104 13.98 -20.54 -7.92
C PRO A 104 14.67 -20.60 -9.31
N THR A 105 15.50 -19.60 -9.65
CA THR A 105 16.50 -19.69 -10.74
C THR A 105 17.73 -18.80 -10.45
N PRO A 106 18.91 -19.07 -11.05
CA PRO A 106 20.16 -18.89 -10.31
C PRO A 106 21.05 -17.70 -10.73
N GLY A 107 21.69 -17.09 -9.73
CA GLY A 107 23.05 -16.58 -9.79
C GLY A 107 23.36 -15.38 -10.69
N ALA A 108 23.27 -14.16 -10.14
CA ALA A 108 23.93 -12.98 -10.70
C ALA A 108 24.77 -12.23 -9.66
N SER A 109 25.95 -11.79 -10.07
CA SER A 109 27.06 -11.35 -9.22
C SER A 109 26.96 -9.92 -8.66
N LYS A 110 27.54 -9.78 -7.46
CA LYS A 110 28.03 -8.55 -6.79
C LYS A 110 28.08 -7.27 -7.67
N ARG A 111 27.33 -6.23 -7.28
CA ARG A 111 27.72 -4.83 -7.51
C ARG A 111 28.01 -4.13 -6.17
N LYS A 112 29.24 -3.64 -6.03
CA LYS A 112 29.66 -2.78 -4.91
C LYS A 112 29.03 -1.39 -5.08
N SER A 113 28.47 -0.84 -4.00
CA SER A 113 28.26 0.61 -3.88
C SER A 113 29.59 1.27 -3.49
N ARG A 114 29.90 2.43 -4.08
CA ARG A 114 31.13 3.20 -3.82
C ARG A 114 30.79 4.70 -3.80
N TRP A 115 30.36 5.17 -2.64
CA TRP A 115 30.23 6.60 -2.30
C TRP A 115 30.51 6.80 -0.80
N ASP A 116 31.68 6.31 -0.36
CA ASP A 116 32.42 6.95 0.71
C ASP A 116 33.37 7.95 0.03
N GLU A 117 33.24 9.25 0.32
CA GLU A 117 34.33 10.15 0.74
C GLU A 117 33.89 11.63 0.73
N THR A 118 34.31 12.36 1.77
CA THR A 118 33.91 13.74 2.11
C THR A 118 34.88 14.80 1.55
N PRO A 119 34.42 16.02 1.23
CA PRO A 119 35.28 17.16 0.91
C PRO A 119 35.75 17.92 2.17
N ALA A 120 36.90 18.61 2.08
CA ALA A 120 37.39 19.51 3.13
C ALA A 120 38.12 20.75 2.57
N SER A 121 37.78 21.94 3.10
CA SER A 121 38.48 23.25 2.94
C SER A 121 38.54 23.85 1.51
N GLN A 122 38.68 25.18 1.26
CA GLN A 122 38.86 26.37 2.14
C GLN A 122 38.41 27.68 1.41
N MET A 123 38.54 28.83 2.09
CA MET A 123 38.43 30.25 1.63
C MET A 123 38.93 30.54 0.18
N GLY A 124 38.56 31.60 -0.57
CA GLY A 124 37.88 32.88 -0.28
C GLY A 124 38.70 34.08 -0.82
N GLY A 125 38.14 34.98 -1.65
CA GLY A 125 38.80 36.27 -2.01
C GLY A 125 38.64 36.84 -3.45
N SER A 126 38.12 38.07 -3.54
CA SER A 126 38.40 39.19 -4.48
C SER A 126 38.65 38.99 -6.00
N THR A 127 37.88 39.74 -6.82
CA THR A 127 38.17 40.14 -8.22
C THR A 127 39.24 41.24 -8.33
N PRO A 128 39.91 41.39 -9.50
CA PRO A 128 39.74 42.66 -10.24
C PRO A 128 39.67 42.54 -11.79
N VAL A 129 39.51 43.70 -12.44
CA VAL A 129 39.07 43.94 -13.84
C VAL A 129 40.22 44.05 -14.86
N LEU A 130 40.01 43.61 -16.11
CA LEU A 130 40.67 44.20 -17.30
C LEU A 130 39.95 43.90 -18.64
N THR A 131 39.97 44.87 -19.55
CA THR A 131 39.38 44.89 -20.92
C THR A 131 40.31 45.68 -21.85
N PRO A 132 40.17 45.68 -23.19
CA PRO A 132 39.84 44.60 -24.12
C PRO A 132 40.84 44.49 -25.32
N GLY A 133 40.84 43.39 -26.08
CA GLY A 133 41.72 43.19 -27.25
C GLY A 133 41.04 42.48 -28.43
N LYS A 134 41.43 42.80 -29.68
CA LYS A 134 40.69 42.47 -30.92
C LYS A 134 40.92 41.03 -31.43
N THR A 135 39.87 40.47 -32.05
CA THR A 135 39.86 39.20 -32.81
C THR A 135 40.40 39.34 -34.24
N PRO A 136 40.95 38.25 -34.82
CA PRO A 136 40.73 37.91 -36.23
C PRO A 136 39.76 36.72 -36.40
N ILE A 137 39.15 36.62 -37.59
CA ILE A 137 38.04 35.72 -37.91
C ILE A 137 38.55 34.53 -38.75
N GLY A 138 38.06 33.32 -38.48
CA GLY A 138 38.32 32.14 -39.34
C GLY A 138 37.71 30.83 -38.85
N THR A 139 37.03 30.11 -39.74
CA THR A 139 36.32 28.84 -39.46
C THR A 139 37.16 27.60 -39.07
N PRO A 140 38.50 27.51 -39.23
CA PRO A 140 39.27 26.34 -38.77
C PRO A 140 39.57 26.29 -37.26
N ALA A 141 39.22 27.31 -36.47
CA ALA A 141 39.72 27.48 -35.10
C ALA A 141 38.85 26.86 -33.98
N MET A 142 37.83 26.05 -34.29
CA MET A 142 36.81 25.64 -33.30
C MET A 142 37.07 24.32 -32.56
N ASN A 143 38.11 23.55 -32.95
CA ASN A 143 38.39 22.21 -32.39
C ASN A 143 39.56 22.13 -31.38
N MET A 144 40.08 23.26 -30.89
CA MET A 144 41.09 23.30 -29.82
C MET A 144 40.71 24.25 -28.68
N ALA A 145 39.46 24.21 -28.23
CA ALA A 145 39.07 24.85 -26.99
C ALA A 145 39.55 24.01 -25.79
N THR A 146 40.66 24.41 -25.17
CA THR A 146 40.95 23.99 -23.79
C THR A 146 39.80 24.43 -22.87
N PRO A 147 39.32 23.57 -21.95
CA PRO A 147 38.22 23.95 -21.07
C PRO A 147 38.63 25.15 -20.22
N THR A 148 37.79 26.19 -20.21
CA THR A 148 38.03 27.39 -19.40
C THR A 148 38.08 27.03 -17.90
N PRO A 149 38.77 27.81 -17.05
CA PRO A 149 38.99 27.46 -15.64
C PRO A 149 37.71 27.12 -14.85
N GLY A 150 36.57 27.72 -15.20
CA GLY A 150 35.27 27.41 -14.61
C GLY A 150 34.73 26.00 -14.91
N HIS A 151 35.10 25.38 -16.03
CA HIS A 151 34.71 23.99 -16.35
C HIS A 151 35.54 22.97 -15.55
N ILE A 152 36.82 23.28 -15.30
CA ILE A 152 37.73 22.40 -14.54
C ILE A 152 37.30 22.30 -13.07
N MET A 153 36.80 23.39 -12.47
CA MET A 153 36.27 23.39 -11.09
C MET A 153 34.91 22.68 -10.92
N SER A 154 34.24 22.29 -12.01
CA SER A 154 32.94 21.59 -11.96
C SER A 154 33.03 20.07 -12.20
N MET A 155 34.21 19.52 -12.50
CA MET A 155 34.40 18.08 -12.72
C MET A 155 34.61 17.32 -11.40
N THR A 156 34.09 16.09 -11.32
CA THR A 156 34.34 15.22 -10.15
C THR A 156 35.80 14.76 -10.12
N PRO A 157 36.36 14.38 -8.95
CA PRO A 157 37.77 13.94 -8.86
C PRO A 157 38.12 12.77 -9.79
N GLU A 158 37.18 11.83 -9.96
CA GLU A 158 37.33 10.66 -10.84
C GLU A 158 37.30 11.05 -12.33
N GLN A 159 36.49 12.06 -12.70
CA GLN A 159 36.53 12.67 -14.04
C GLN A 159 37.83 13.47 -14.27
N LEU A 160 38.36 14.12 -13.25
CA LEU A 160 39.61 14.88 -13.34
C LEU A 160 40.83 13.96 -13.54
N GLN A 161 40.86 12.81 -12.85
CA GLN A 161 41.87 11.78 -13.07
C GLN A 161 41.73 11.12 -14.44
N ALA A 162 40.50 10.79 -14.87
CA ALA A 162 40.26 10.27 -16.21
C ALA A 162 40.71 11.25 -17.30
N TRP A 163 40.40 12.54 -17.17
CA TRP A 163 40.81 13.57 -18.12
C TRP A 163 42.33 13.77 -18.16
N ARG A 164 43.01 13.71 -17.01
CA ARG A 164 44.50 13.73 -16.96
C ARG A 164 45.11 12.53 -17.67
N TRP A 165 44.59 11.33 -17.42
CA TRP A 165 45.08 10.10 -18.06
C TRP A 165 44.78 10.11 -19.57
N GLU A 166 43.58 10.50 -19.99
CA GLU A 166 43.24 10.67 -21.41
C GLU A 166 44.18 11.68 -22.10
N ARG A 167 44.48 12.81 -21.44
CA ARG A 167 45.42 13.80 -21.98
C ARG A 167 46.86 13.28 -22.04
N GLU A 168 47.33 12.51 -21.05
CA GLU A 168 48.66 11.88 -21.07
C GLU A 168 48.77 10.83 -22.18
N ILE A 169 47.70 10.06 -22.42
CA ILE A 169 47.60 9.10 -23.52
C ILE A 169 47.58 9.81 -24.88
N ASP A 170 46.83 10.89 -25.03
CA ASP A 170 46.77 11.67 -26.28
C ASP A 170 48.08 12.44 -26.53
N GLU A 171 48.78 12.94 -25.49
CA GLU A 171 50.12 13.52 -25.63
C GLU A 171 51.17 12.47 -26.04
N ARG A 172 51.10 11.24 -25.50
CA ARG A 172 51.99 10.13 -25.89
C ARG A 172 51.67 9.53 -27.26
N ASN A 173 50.43 9.59 -27.70
CA ASN A 173 49.98 9.06 -28.99
C ASN A 173 49.80 10.15 -30.07
N ARG A 174 50.24 11.39 -29.82
CA ARG A 174 50.22 12.45 -30.82
C ARG A 174 51.11 12.06 -32.01
N PRO A 175 50.71 12.33 -33.25
CA PRO A 175 51.64 12.23 -34.38
C PRO A 175 52.80 13.20 -34.17
N LEU A 176 54.03 12.72 -34.31
CA LEU A 176 55.22 13.58 -34.41
C LEU A 176 55.23 14.26 -35.79
N SER A 177 55.77 15.48 -35.87
CA SER A 177 56.00 16.13 -37.16
C SER A 177 57.24 15.58 -37.86
N ASP A 178 57.34 15.78 -39.18
CA ASP A 178 58.53 15.38 -39.94
C ASP A 178 59.79 16.09 -39.41
N GLU A 179 59.67 17.34 -38.95
CA GLU A 179 60.75 18.10 -38.30
C GLU A 179 61.18 17.52 -36.93
N GLU A 180 60.23 16.97 -36.16
CA GLU A 180 60.54 16.27 -34.90
C GLU A 180 61.20 14.90 -35.16
N LEU A 181 60.87 14.25 -36.27
CA LEU A 181 61.45 12.96 -36.67
C LEU A 181 62.88 13.13 -37.20
N ASP A 182 63.13 14.12 -38.07
CA ASP A 182 64.47 14.42 -38.60
C ASP A 182 65.45 14.85 -37.50
N ALA A 183 64.96 15.41 -36.38
CA ALA A 183 65.78 15.71 -35.21
C ALA A 183 66.11 14.48 -34.32
N MET A 184 65.37 13.36 -34.47
CA MET A 184 65.60 12.13 -33.70
C MET A 184 66.44 11.09 -34.44
N PHE A 185 66.52 11.13 -35.77
CA PHE A 185 67.29 10.17 -36.58
C PHE A 185 68.64 10.72 -37.03
N PRO A 186 69.72 9.89 -37.09
CA PRO A 186 70.98 10.29 -37.70
C PRO A 186 70.85 10.57 -39.20
N GLU A 187 71.77 11.37 -39.77
CA GLU A 187 71.79 11.62 -41.22
C GLU A 187 71.87 10.33 -42.04
N GLY A 188 70.88 10.10 -42.92
CA GLY A 188 70.85 8.95 -43.83
C GLY A 188 69.50 8.27 -44.04
N TYR A 189 68.49 8.58 -43.23
CA TYR A 189 67.13 8.04 -43.38
C TYR A 189 66.25 8.90 -44.29
N LYS A 190 65.27 8.28 -44.97
CA LYS A 190 64.31 8.96 -45.85
C LYS A 190 62.91 8.38 -45.68
N VAL A 191 61.93 9.24 -45.44
CA VAL A 191 60.51 8.85 -45.30
C VAL A 191 59.98 8.33 -46.64
N LEU A 192 59.33 7.16 -46.62
CA LEU A 192 58.68 6.56 -47.80
C LEU A 192 57.21 6.98 -47.91
N PRO A 193 56.68 7.23 -49.12
CA PRO A 193 55.27 7.48 -49.31
C PRO A 193 54.45 6.20 -49.03
N PRO A 194 53.30 6.28 -48.33
CA PRO A 194 52.46 5.12 -48.07
C PRO A 194 51.84 4.58 -49.36
N PRO A 195 51.54 3.26 -49.45
CA PRO A 195 50.91 2.66 -50.64
C PRO A 195 49.56 3.30 -50.98
N ALA A 196 49.27 3.42 -52.28
CA ALA A 196 48.03 3.98 -52.81
C ALA A 196 46.80 3.13 -52.40
N GLY A 197 46.20 3.47 -51.26
CA GLY A 197 45.12 2.72 -50.62
C GLY A 197 45.18 2.73 -49.09
N TYR A 198 46.34 3.07 -48.49
CA TYR A 198 46.46 3.19 -47.04
C TYR A 198 45.90 4.51 -46.52
N VAL A 199 44.77 4.44 -45.81
CA VAL A 199 44.20 5.58 -45.07
C VAL A 199 44.49 5.39 -43.58
N PRO A 200 45.30 6.27 -42.93
CA PRO A 200 45.58 6.15 -41.51
C PRO A 200 44.32 6.22 -40.65
N ILE A 201 44.17 5.30 -39.70
CA ILE A 201 43.00 5.23 -38.80
C ILE A 201 43.11 6.36 -37.76
N ARG A 202 42.53 7.52 -38.08
CA ARG A 202 42.51 8.72 -37.21
C ARG A 202 41.39 8.69 -36.17
N THR A 203 41.26 7.59 -35.42
CA THR A 203 40.32 7.49 -34.29
C THR A 203 41.06 7.18 -32.99
N PRO A 204 40.80 7.90 -31.89
CA PRO A 204 41.47 7.64 -30.61
C PRO A 204 41.19 6.22 -30.10
N ALA A 205 42.13 5.68 -29.31
CA ALA A 205 42.24 4.26 -28.96
C ALA A 205 41.03 3.63 -28.24
N ARG A 206 40.02 4.41 -27.86
CA ARG A 206 38.74 3.98 -27.23
C ARG A 206 37.98 2.88 -27.98
N LYS A 207 38.24 2.63 -29.27
CA LYS A 207 37.55 1.59 -30.06
C LYS A 207 38.31 0.26 -30.21
N LEU A 208 39.57 0.15 -29.77
CA LEU A 208 40.40 -1.04 -29.98
C LEU A 208 40.55 -1.96 -28.75
N THR A 209 40.11 -1.52 -27.57
CA THR A 209 40.26 -2.28 -26.30
C THR A 209 39.01 -3.07 -25.88
N ALA A 210 37.96 -3.10 -26.70
CA ALA A 210 36.78 -3.93 -26.46
C ALA A 210 37.02 -5.37 -26.96
N THR A 211 37.51 -6.24 -26.08
CA THR A 211 37.73 -7.66 -26.40
C THR A 211 36.41 -8.41 -26.55
N PRO A 212 36.11 -9.06 -27.70
CA PRO A 212 34.88 -9.83 -27.87
C PRO A 212 34.97 -11.14 -27.06
N THR A 213 33.94 -11.43 -26.26
CA THR A 213 33.83 -12.70 -25.53
C THR A 213 33.21 -13.76 -26.47
N PRO A 214 33.78 -14.97 -26.60
CA PRO A 214 33.41 -15.87 -27.69
C PRO A 214 32.11 -16.64 -27.46
N LEU A 215 31.23 -16.65 -28.47
CA LEU A 215 30.13 -17.61 -28.56
C LEU A 215 30.67 -18.97 -29.03
N GLY A 216 30.24 -20.05 -28.37
CA GLY A 216 30.42 -21.41 -28.88
C GLY A 216 29.35 -21.75 -29.91
N GLY A 217 29.75 -22.32 -31.06
CA GLY A 217 28.81 -22.82 -32.09
C GLY A 217 29.24 -22.49 -33.52
N MET A 218 30.21 -23.22 -34.08
CA MET A 218 30.56 -23.13 -35.49
C MET A 218 29.57 -23.89 -36.37
N THR A 219 28.97 -23.23 -37.36
CA THR A 219 28.69 -23.81 -38.70
C THR A 219 28.46 -22.69 -39.73
N GLY A 220 29.13 -22.77 -40.89
CA GLY A 220 28.72 -22.05 -42.12
C GLY A 220 29.44 -20.73 -42.42
N PHE A 221 30.57 -20.80 -43.13
CA PHE A 221 31.16 -19.64 -43.78
C PHE A 221 30.37 -19.32 -45.07
N HIS A 222 29.63 -18.21 -45.11
CA HIS A 222 29.06 -17.68 -46.34
C HIS A 222 29.65 -16.30 -46.62
N MET A 223 30.34 -16.17 -47.76
CA MET A 223 30.91 -14.90 -48.20
C MET A 223 29.79 -14.00 -48.74
N GLN A 224 29.23 -13.16 -47.88
CA GLN A 224 28.30 -12.11 -48.32
C GLN A 224 29.07 -11.04 -49.10
N THR A 225 28.65 -10.83 -50.34
CA THR A 225 29.03 -9.67 -51.15
C THR A 225 28.63 -8.37 -50.46
N GLU A 226 29.49 -7.35 -50.56
CA GLU A 226 29.26 -6.04 -49.91
C GLU A 226 28.04 -5.30 -50.48
N ASP A 227 26.88 -5.46 -49.86
CA ASP A 227 25.77 -4.53 -50.05
C ASP A 227 26.05 -3.23 -49.26
N ARG A 228 26.78 -2.29 -49.89
CA ARG A 228 27.08 -0.95 -49.37
C ARG A 228 25.84 -0.04 -49.36
N THR A 229 24.78 -0.45 -48.66
CA THR A 229 23.54 0.35 -48.48
C THR A 229 23.05 0.46 -47.03
N MET A 230 23.69 -0.20 -46.05
CA MET A 230 23.53 0.18 -44.64
C MET A 230 24.39 1.41 -44.31
N LYS A 231 23.77 2.60 -44.38
CA LYS A 231 24.23 3.75 -43.58
C LYS A 231 24.24 3.31 -42.11
N SER A 232 25.28 3.66 -41.35
CA SER A 232 25.14 3.74 -39.90
C SER A 232 24.08 4.81 -39.62
N VAL A 233 22.85 4.39 -39.36
CA VAL A 233 21.82 5.27 -38.84
C VAL A 233 22.30 5.72 -37.46
N ASN A 234 22.28 7.03 -37.25
CA ASN A 234 22.63 7.58 -35.95
C ASN A 234 21.40 7.31 -35.04
N ASP A 235 21.47 6.30 -34.17
CA ASP A 235 20.34 5.83 -33.31
C ASP A 235 19.81 6.87 -32.29
N GLN A 236 20.29 8.11 -32.39
CA GLN A 236 19.87 9.23 -31.57
C GLN A 236 19.16 10.26 -32.46
N PRO A 237 17.81 10.34 -32.43
CA PRO A 237 17.04 11.28 -33.23
C PRO A 237 17.34 12.73 -32.81
N SER A 238 17.39 13.61 -33.81
CA SER A 238 17.76 15.01 -33.69
C SER A 238 16.87 15.80 -32.71
N GLY A 239 17.49 16.61 -31.85
CA GLY A 239 16.78 17.57 -30.99
C GLY A 239 16.31 17.02 -29.64
N ASN A 240 17.25 16.61 -28.78
CA ASN A 240 17.02 16.33 -27.34
C ASN A 240 15.85 15.33 -27.08
N LEU A 241 15.80 14.30 -27.92
CA LEU A 241 14.92 13.13 -27.79
C LEU A 241 15.70 12.00 -27.10
N PRO A 242 15.03 11.12 -26.32
CA PRO A 242 15.69 10.00 -25.68
C PRO A 242 16.12 8.95 -26.72
N PHE A 243 17.05 8.07 -26.31
CA PHE A 243 17.52 6.96 -27.13
C PHE A 243 16.37 6.06 -27.60
N LEU A 244 16.42 5.61 -28.86
CA LEU A 244 15.49 4.64 -29.44
C LEU A 244 16.06 3.23 -29.26
N LYS A 245 15.28 2.30 -28.71
CA LYS A 245 15.60 0.85 -28.83
C LYS A 245 15.43 0.44 -30.30
N PRO A 246 16.06 -0.66 -30.77
CA PRO A 246 15.84 -1.17 -32.13
C PRO A 246 14.35 -1.36 -32.47
N ASP A 247 13.57 -1.88 -31.53
CA ASP A 247 12.12 -2.08 -31.65
C ASP A 247 11.33 -0.76 -31.77
N ASP A 248 11.84 0.33 -31.17
CA ASP A 248 11.21 1.64 -31.23
C ASP A 248 11.31 2.25 -32.64
N ILE A 249 12.30 1.84 -33.45
CA ILE A 249 12.48 2.33 -34.83
C ILE A 249 11.22 2.03 -35.66
N GLN A 250 10.55 0.89 -35.45
CA GLN A 250 9.31 0.53 -36.16
C GLN A 250 8.17 1.54 -35.93
N TYR A 251 8.16 2.24 -34.78
CA TYR A 251 7.07 3.13 -34.38
C TYR A 251 7.43 4.62 -34.42
N PHE A 252 8.73 4.94 -34.49
CA PHE A 252 9.27 6.30 -34.36
C PHE A 252 10.26 6.67 -35.48
N ASP A 253 10.35 5.90 -36.56
CA ASP A 253 11.16 6.18 -37.76
C ASP A 253 10.98 7.61 -38.32
N LYS A 254 9.75 8.15 -38.34
CA LYS A 254 9.43 9.53 -38.76
C LYS A 254 10.13 10.61 -37.91
N LEU A 255 10.77 10.24 -36.80
CA LEU A 255 11.57 11.13 -35.95
C LEU A 255 13.09 11.08 -36.24
N LEU A 256 13.58 10.08 -36.99
CA LEU A 256 14.98 9.98 -37.40
C LEU A 256 15.34 10.89 -38.59
N VAL A 257 14.34 11.31 -39.36
CA VAL A 257 14.51 12.23 -40.48
C VAL A 257 14.34 13.67 -40.02
N ASP A 258 15.38 14.49 -40.14
CA ASP A 258 15.25 15.94 -40.01
C ASP A 258 14.47 16.50 -41.20
N VAL A 259 13.22 16.90 -40.93
CA VAL A 259 12.32 17.57 -41.86
C VAL A 259 11.90 18.88 -41.21
N ASP A 260 11.98 19.98 -41.96
CA ASP A 260 11.51 21.29 -41.52
C ASP A 260 9.99 21.22 -41.24
N GLU A 261 9.63 21.42 -39.96
CA GLU A 261 8.25 21.41 -39.49
C GLU A 261 7.39 22.43 -40.26
N SER A 262 7.97 23.50 -40.81
CA SER A 262 7.26 24.52 -41.59
C SER A 262 6.73 24.03 -42.95
N THR A 263 7.34 22.97 -43.52
CA THR A 263 6.99 22.43 -44.84
C THR A 263 6.01 21.24 -44.78
N LEU A 264 5.79 20.70 -43.58
CA LEU A 264 4.88 19.58 -43.31
C LEU A 264 3.42 20.04 -43.22
N SER A 265 2.49 19.17 -43.59
CA SER A 265 1.06 19.44 -43.42
C SER A 265 0.68 19.57 -41.93
N PRO A 266 -0.39 20.31 -41.57
CA PRO A 266 -0.81 20.47 -40.18
C PRO A 266 -1.22 19.16 -39.50
N GLU A 267 -1.52 18.11 -40.26
CA GLU A 267 -1.82 16.77 -39.72
C GLU A 267 -0.53 16.00 -39.41
N GLU A 268 0.45 15.99 -40.33
CA GLU A 268 1.77 15.38 -40.10
C GLU A 268 2.54 16.06 -38.96
N GLN A 269 2.46 17.40 -38.85
CA GLN A 269 3.00 18.13 -37.69
C GLN A 269 2.39 17.63 -36.37
N LYS A 270 1.08 17.35 -36.33
CA LYS A 270 0.41 16.80 -35.14
C LYS A 270 0.89 15.37 -34.87
N GLU A 271 0.98 14.50 -35.87
CA GLU A 271 1.51 13.15 -35.71
C GLU A 271 2.93 13.15 -35.13
N ARG A 272 3.86 13.89 -35.75
CA ARG A 272 5.26 13.96 -35.28
C ARG A 272 5.35 14.52 -33.86
N LYS A 273 4.50 15.48 -33.50
CA LYS A 273 4.43 16.06 -32.15
C LYS A 273 3.89 15.07 -31.11
N ILE A 274 2.89 14.26 -31.47
CA ILE A 274 2.39 13.15 -30.64
C ILE A 274 3.49 12.09 -30.47
N MET A 275 4.16 11.68 -31.55
CA MET A 275 5.28 10.73 -31.50
C MET A 275 6.41 11.22 -30.58
N LYS A 276 6.85 12.48 -30.71
CA LYS A 276 7.86 13.11 -29.84
C LYS A 276 7.44 13.11 -28.36
N LEU A 277 6.15 13.25 -28.06
CA LEU A 277 5.62 13.19 -26.70
C LEU A 277 5.56 11.74 -26.17
N LEU A 278 5.05 10.79 -26.97
CA LEU A 278 4.96 9.38 -26.60
C LEU A 278 6.34 8.76 -26.37
N LEU A 279 7.32 9.04 -27.23
CA LEU A 279 8.70 8.61 -27.05
C LEU A 279 9.32 9.18 -25.76
N LYS A 280 9.04 10.45 -25.43
CA LYS A 280 9.46 11.06 -24.15
C LYS A 280 8.73 10.47 -22.94
N ILE A 281 7.54 9.90 -23.10
CA ILE A 281 6.78 9.21 -22.04
C ILE A 281 7.25 7.76 -21.87
N LYS A 282 7.62 7.07 -22.95
CA LYS A 282 8.13 5.69 -22.96
C LYS A 282 9.58 5.63 -22.46
N ASN A 283 10.51 6.24 -23.20
CA ASN A 283 11.96 6.09 -22.99
C ASN A 283 12.61 7.24 -22.18
N GLY A 284 11.84 8.28 -21.83
CA GLY A 284 12.40 9.49 -21.19
C GLY A 284 12.79 9.32 -19.72
N THR A 285 13.64 10.23 -19.23
CA THR A 285 13.89 10.36 -17.78
C THR A 285 12.60 10.77 -17.04
N PRO A 286 12.45 10.50 -15.73
CA PRO A 286 11.23 10.85 -14.99
C PRO A 286 10.77 12.32 -15.13
N PRO A 287 11.66 13.34 -15.17
CA PRO A 287 11.27 14.71 -15.48
C PRO A 287 10.71 14.89 -16.91
N MET A 288 11.34 14.27 -17.92
CA MET A 288 10.87 14.30 -19.31
C MET A 288 9.48 13.65 -19.42
N ARG A 289 9.29 12.48 -18.80
CA ARG A 289 8.01 11.77 -18.74
C ARG A 289 6.93 12.64 -18.10
N LYS A 290 7.19 13.26 -16.95
CA LYS A 290 6.24 14.13 -16.24
C LYS A 290 5.85 15.36 -17.07
N ALA A 291 6.81 15.98 -17.75
CA ALA A 291 6.56 17.15 -18.61
C ALA A 291 5.76 16.77 -19.87
N ALA A 292 6.15 15.70 -20.56
CA ALA A 292 5.46 15.22 -21.76
C ALA A 292 4.04 14.69 -21.44
N LEU A 293 3.87 13.97 -20.33
CA LEU A 293 2.56 13.52 -19.86
C LEU A 293 1.61 14.68 -19.53
N ARG A 294 2.12 15.80 -19.01
CA ARG A 294 1.31 17.01 -18.82
C ARG A 294 0.96 17.67 -20.16
N GLN A 295 1.92 17.77 -21.08
CA GLN A 295 1.68 18.37 -22.39
C GLN A 295 0.66 17.59 -23.23
N ILE A 296 0.71 16.25 -23.22
CA ILE A 296 -0.26 15.42 -23.96
C ILE A 296 -1.66 15.49 -23.35
N THR A 297 -1.80 15.63 -22.02
CA THR A 297 -3.12 15.78 -21.38
C THR A 297 -3.73 17.16 -21.58
N ASP A 298 -2.92 18.22 -21.44
CA ASP A 298 -3.40 19.59 -21.55
C ASP A 298 -3.82 19.90 -23.01
N LYS A 299 -3.22 19.22 -23.99
CA LYS A 299 -3.50 19.35 -25.44
C LYS A 299 -4.30 18.19 -26.05
N ALA A 300 -4.84 17.26 -25.26
CA ALA A 300 -5.54 16.07 -25.79
C ALA A 300 -6.67 16.42 -26.78
N ARG A 301 -7.47 17.46 -26.49
CA ARG A 301 -8.53 17.96 -27.39
C ARG A 301 -8.01 18.67 -28.66
N GLU A 302 -6.80 19.24 -28.64
CA GLU A 302 -6.15 19.90 -29.80
C GLU A 302 -5.61 18.86 -30.81
N PHE A 303 -5.14 17.73 -30.29
CA PHE A 303 -4.64 16.60 -31.08
C PHE A 303 -5.76 15.74 -31.70
N GLY A 304 -6.84 15.49 -30.96
CA GLY A 304 -7.97 14.67 -31.40
C GLY A 304 -7.76 13.17 -31.19
N ALA A 305 -8.86 12.42 -31.06
CA ALA A 305 -8.85 11.01 -30.69
C ALA A 305 -8.15 10.10 -31.72
N GLY A 306 -8.40 10.30 -33.01
CA GLY A 306 -7.85 9.47 -34.09
C GLY A 306 -6.32 9.39 -34.10
N PRO A 307 -5.59 10.51 -34.26
CA PRO A 307 -4.13 10.53 -34.25
C PRO A 307 -3.53 9.96 -32.96
N LEU A 308 -4.15 10.23 -31.80
CA LEU A 308 -3.70 9.69 -30.51
C LEU A 308 -3.82 8.15 -30.48
N PHE A 309 -4.99 7.58 -30.75
CA PHE A 309 -5.18 6.12 -30.69
C PHE A 309 -4.49 5.37 -31.82
N ASN A 310 -4.32 5.99 -32.99
CA ASN A 310 -3.57 5.40 -34.09
C ASN A 310 -2.08 5.22 -33.76
N GLN A 311 -1.48 6.11 -32.97
CA GLN A 311 -0.08 5.98 -32.55
C GLN A 311 0.10 5.17 -31.25
N ILE A 312 -0.84 5.28 -30.30
CA ILE A 312 -0.71 4.62 -28.98
C ILE A 312 -1.02 3.13 -29.04
N LEU A 313 -2.07 2.72 -29.77
CA LEU A 313 -2.52 1.33 -29.75
C LEU A 313 -1.50 0.32 -30.36
N PRO A 314 -0.77 0.64 -31.45
CA PRO A 314 0.30 -0.24 -31.95
C PRO A 314 1.46 -0.42 -30.97
N LEU A 315 1.80 0.62 -30.18
CA LEU A 315 2.82 0.51 -29.13
C LEU A 315 2.37 -0.43 -28.01
N LEU A 316 1.09 -0.41 -27.64
CA LEU A 316 0.55 -1.30 -26.60
C LEU A 316 0.40 -2.76 -27.05
N MET A 317 0.39 -2.99 -28.36
CA MET A 317 0.37 -4.32 -28.99
C MET A 317 1.77 -4.95 -29.14
N SER A 318 2.86 -4.22 -28.88
CA SER A 318 4.21 -4.75 -29.15
C SER A 318 4.61 -5.81 -28.10
N PRO A 319 5.01 -7.04 -28.51
CA PRO A 319 5.37 -8.10 -27.56
C PRO A 319 6.63 -7.80 -26.73
N THR A 320 7.45 -6.84 -27.15
CA THR A 320 8.69 -6.44 -26.48
C THR A 320 8.50 -5.28 -25.48
N LEU A 321 7.25 -4.85 -25.26
CA LEU A 321 6.92 -3.78 -24.32
C LEU A 321 7.08 -4.24 -22.87
N GLU A 322 8.04 -3.65 -22.16
CA GLU A 322 8.22 -3.87 -20.72
C GLU A 322 6.98 -3.43 -19.93
N ASP A 323 6.62 -4.12 -18.85
CA ASP A 323 5.42 -3.81 -18.06
C ASP A 323 5.42 -2.37 -17.52
N GLN A 324 6.61 -1.84 -17.21
CA GLN A 324 6.78 -0.45 -16.79
C GLN A 324 6.53 0.55 -17.93
N GLU A 325 6.80 0.19 -19.19
CA GLU A 325 6.48 0.97 -20.39
C GLU A 325 4.97 0.86 -20.71
N ARG A 326 4.40 -0.34 -20.58
CA ARG A 326 2.95 -0.63 -20.67
C ARG A 326 2.14 0.24 -19.72
N HIS A 327 2.51 0.27 -18.44
CA HIS A 327 1.91 1.10 -17.40
C HIS A 327 1.91 2.61 -17.72
N LEU A 328 2.98 3.10 -18.37
CA LEU A 328 3.08 4.50 -18.77
C LEU A 328 2.13 4.82 -19.93
N LEU A 329 1.99 3.92 -20.91
CA LEU A 329 1.05 4.06 -22.02
C LEU A 329 -0.41 3.95 -21.55
N VAL A 330 -0.72 3.01 -20.66
CA VAL A 330 -2.02 2.91 -19.97
C VAL A 330 -2.39 4.24 -19.30
N LYS A 331 -1.46 4.83 -18.53
CA LYS A 331 -1.66 6.14 -17.90
C LYS A 331 -1.80 7.30 -18.89
N VAL A 332 -1.26 7.19 -20.10
CA VAL A 332 -1.59 8.15 -21.17
C VAL A 332 -3.03 7.94 -21.63
N ILE A 333 -3.42 6.71 -21.97
CA ILE A 333 -4.77 6.34 -22.46
C ILE A 333 -5.85 6.83 -21.49
N ASP A 334 -5.74 6.49 -20.22
CA ASP A 334 -6.70 6.91 -19.19
C ASP A 334 -6.90 8.44 -19.16
N ARG A 335 -5.78 9.18 -19.09
CA ARG A 335 -5.82 10.64 -18.99
C ARG A 335 -6.32 11.32 -20.27
N ILE A 336 -6.11 10.74 -21.45
CA ILE A 336 -6.69 11.27 -22.69
C ILE A 336 -8.16 10.89 -22.85
N LEU A 337 -8.59 9.69 -22.44
CA LEU A 337 -10.01 9.28 -22.45
C LEU A 337 -10.86 10.27 -21.65
N TYR A 338 -10.44 10.59 -20.43
CA TYR A 338 -11.12 11.57 -19.56
C TYR A 338 -11.23 12.99 -20.19
N LYS A 339 -10.31 13.35 -21.09
CA LYS A 339 -10.34 14.65 -21.78
C LYS A 339 -11.12 14.61 -23.09
N LEU A 340 -11.09 13.51 -23.82
CA LEU A 340 -11.69 13.36 -25.15
C LEU A 340 -13.19 13.12 -25.10
N ASP A 341 -13.70 12.47 -24.05
CA ASP A 341 -15.13 12.28 -23.81
C ASP A 341 -15.82 11.67 -25.05
N ASP A 342 -16.87 12.27 -25.60
CA ASP A 342 -17.61 11.77 -26.78
C ASP A 342 -16.76 11.45 -28.03
N LEU A 343 -15.58 12.06 -28.20
CA LEU A 343 -14.73 11.86 -29.39
C LEU A 343 -14.18 10.42 -29.50
N VAL A 344 -14.29 9.60 -28.44
CA VAL A 344 -13.75 8.23 -28.41
C VAL A 344 -14.66 7.22 -29.12
N ARG A 345 -15.96 7.53 -29.31
CA ARG A 345 -17.01 6.60 -29.77
C ARG A 345 -16.64 5.78 -31.04
N PRO A 346 -16.05 6.36 -32.12
CA PRO A 346 -15.67 5.59 -33.31
C PRO A 346 -14.52 4.59 -33.08
N TYR A 347 -13.73 4.80 -32.03
CA TYR A 347 -12.52 4.04 -31.74
C TYR A 347 -12.72 2.94 -30.68
N VAL A 348 -13.92 2.85 -30.09
CA VAL A 348 -14.25 1.90 -29.01
C VAL A 348 -13.86 0.46 -29.35
N HIS A 349 -14.20 -0.04 -30.54
CA HIS A 349 -13.81 -1.40 -30.96
C HIS A 349 -12.29 -1.58 -31.02
N LYS A 350 -11.58 -0.61 -31.62
CA LYS A 350 -10.11 -0.64 -31.77
C LYS A 350 -9.40 -0.59 -30.40
N ILE A 351 -9.97 0.12 -29.43
CA ILE A 351 -9.45 0.15 -28.05
C ILE A 351 -9.75 -1.18 -27.35
N LEU A 352 -10.99 -1.70 -27.44
CA LEU A 352 -11.39 -2.95 -26.79
C LEU A 352 -10.53 -4.13 -27.24
N VAL A 353 -10.28 -4.32 -28.54
CA VAL A 353 -9.45 -5.44 -29.05
C VAL A 353 -8.04 -5.45 -28.46
N VAL A 354 -7.47 -4.28 -28.11
CA VAL A 354 -6.13 -4.17 -27.51
C VAL A 354 -6.15 -4.31 -25.98
N ILE A 355 -7.23 -3.87 -25.33
CA ILE A 355 -7.32 -3.81 -23.86
C ILE A 355 -7.99 -5.06 -23.25
N GLU A 356 -8.87 -5.73 -23.98
CA GLU A 356 -9.54 -6.96 -23.54
C GLU A 356 -8.58 -8.09 -23.14
N PRO A 357 -7.48 -8.37 -23.87
CA PRO A 357 -6.47 -9.34 -23.46
C PRO A 357 -5.85 -9.06 -22.07
N LEU A 358 -5.72 -7.79 -21.68
CA LEU A 358 -5.17 -7.42 -20.37
C LEU A 358 -6.04 -7.93 -19.21
N LEU A 359 -7.34 -8.18 -19.42
CA LEU A 359 -8.26 -8.72 -18.39
C LEU A 359 -8.00 -10.19 -18.01
N ILE A 360 -7.14 -10.88 -18.77
CA ILE A 360 -6.73 -12.27 -18.55
C ILE A 360 -5.22 -12.46 -18.40
N ASP A 361 -4.43 -11.37 -18.45
CA ASP A 361 -2.98 -11.38 -18.21
C ASP A 361 -2.67 -12.06 -16.85
N GLU A 362 -1.48 -12.65 -16.71
CA GLU A 362 -1.05 -13.30 -15.46
C GLU A 362 -0.77 -12.29 -14.35
N ASP A 363 -0.30 -11.09 -14.70
CA ASP A 363 -0.09 -10.01 -13.74
C ASP A 363 -1.42 -9.42 -13.24
N TYR A 364 -1.47 -9.15 -11.94
CA TYR A 364 -2.60 -8.47 -11.31
C TYR A 364 -2.70 -7.00 -11.71
N TYR A 365 -1.58 -6.28 -11.86
CA TYR A 365 -1.61 -4.85 -12.18
C TYR A 365 -2.07 -4.61 -13.61
N ALA A 366 -1.56 -5.36 -14.58
CA ALA A 366 -2.07 -5.38 -15.96
C ALA A 366 -3.59 -5.63 -16.04
N ARG A 367 -4.11 -6.59 -15.25
CA ARG A 367 -5.56 -6.84 -15.15
C ARG A 367 -6.34 -5.66 -14.56
N VAL A 368 -5.82 -4.97 -13.55
CA VAL A 368 -6.47 -3.80 -12.94
C VAL A 368 -6.47 -2.62 -13.93
N GLU A 369 -5.37 -2.39 -14.62
CA GLU A 369 -5.21 -1.35 -15.64
C GLU A 369 -6.17 -1.54 -16.83
N GLY A 370 -6.32 -2.77 -17.31
CA GLY A 370 -7.31 -3.10 -18.33
C GLY A 370 -8.76 -2.82 -17.88
N ARG A 371 -9.07 -3.08 -16.59
CA ARG A 371 -10.39 -2.75 -16.01
C ARG A 371 -10.60 -1.24 -15.91
N GLU A 372 -9.59 -0.47 -15.49
CA GLU A 372 -9.68 0.98 -15.36
C GLU A 372 -9.91 1.65 -16.72
N ILE A 373 -9.16 1.26 -17.75
CA ILE A 373 -9.36 1.75 -19.12
C ILE A 373 -10.76 1.41 -19.64
N ILE A 374 -11.24 0.17 -19.48
CA ILE A 374 -12.58 -0.22 -19.97
C ILE A 374 -13.69 0.49 -19.18
N SER A 375 -13.51 0.72 -17.88
CA SER A 375 -14.43 1.51 -17.05
C SER A 375 -14.54 2.96 -17.52
N ASN A 376 -13.41 3.61 -17.79
CA ASN A 376 -13.39 5.02 -18.21
C ASN A 376 -13.80 5.16 -19.69
N LEU A 377 -13.49 4.18 -20.54
CA LEU A 377 -14.04 4.06 -21.90
C LEU A 377 -15.56 3.89 -21.89
N ALA A 378 -16.11 3.06 -21.01
CA ALA A 378 -17.56 2.86 -20.89
C ALA A 378 -18.30 4.14 -20.48
N LYS A 379 -17.71 4.94 -19.58
CA LYS A 379 -18.24 6.25 -19.18
C LYS A 379 -18.20 7.28 -20.32
N ALA A 380 -17.11 7.33 -21.09
CA ALA A 380 -16.96 8.27 -22.21
C ALA A 380 -17.75 7.88 -23.47
N ALA A 381 -17.87 6.58 -23.77
CA ALA A 381 -18.58 6.09 -24.95
C ALA A 381 -20.09 5.88 -24.73
N GLY A 382 -20.50 5.59 -23.49
CA GLY A 382 -21.86 5.27 -23.12
C GLY A 382 -22.29 3.83 -23.44
N LEU A 383 -23.29 3.33 -22.69
CA LEU A 383 -23.71 1.93 -22.70
C LEU A 383 -24.12 1.41 -24.09
N ALA A 384 -24.90 2.20 -24.84
CA ALA A 384 -25.43 1.78 -26.14
C ALA A 384 -24.31 1.48 -27.15
N THR A 385 -23.27 2.31 -27.16
CA THR A 385 -22.08 2.12 -27.99
C THR A 385 -21.36 0.83 -27.59
N MET A 386 -21.05 0.64 -26.30
CA MET A 386 -20.40 -0.58 -25.80
C MET A 386 -21.17 -1.86 -26.17
N ILE A 387 -22.49 -1.89 -25.94
CA ILE A 387 -23.35 -3.03 -26.31
C ILE A 387 -23.34 -3.26 -27.83
N SER A 388 -23.39 -2.20 -28.65
CA SER A 388 -23.39 -2.34 -30.11
C SER A 388 -22.08 -2.92 -30.64
N THR A 389 -20.95 -2.52 -30.04
CA THR A 389 -19.61 -2.97 -30.43
C THR A 389 -19.33 -4.41 -30.05
N MET A 390 -19.66 -4.82 -28.82
CA MET A 390 -19.28 -6.13 -28.26
C MET A 390 -20.31 -7.24 -28.52
N ARG A 391 -21.50 -6.90 -29.06
CA ARG A 391 -22.56 -7.89 -29.35
C ARG A 391 -22.13 -9.00 -30.33
N PRO A 392 -21.38 -8.75 -31.41
CA PRO A 392 -20.93 -9.81 -32.34
C PRO A 392 -19.96 -10.82 -31.69
N ASP A 393 -19.25 -10.40 -30.64
CA ASP A 393 -18.24 -11.24 -29.98
C ASP A 393 -18.84 -12.24 -28.96
N ILE A 394 -20.12 -12.07 -28.62
CA ILE A 394 -20.85 -12.92 -27.67
C ILE A 394 -21.09 -14.34 -28.18
N ASP A 395 -21.39 -14.49 -29.48
CA ASP A 395 -21.62 -15.76 -30.16
C ASP A 395 -20.55 -16.12 -31.20
N ASN A 396 -19.41 -15.44 -31.16
CA ASN A 396 -18.18 -15.83 -31.85
C ASN A 396 -17.82 -17.30 -31.55
N MET A 397 -17.25 -18.04 -32.52
CA MET A 397 -16.88 -19.45 -32.33
C MET A 397 -15.66 -19.65 -31.43
N ASP A 398 -14.77 -18.67 -31.33
CA ASP A 398 -13.61 -18.71 -30.45
C ASP A 398 -14.01 -18.62 -28.96
N GLU A 399 -13.44 -19.49 -28.11
CA GLU A 399 -13.64 -19.44 -26.66
C GLU A 399 -12.81 -18.34 -25.99
N TYR A 400 -11.67 -17.96 -26.57
CA TYR A 400 -10.81 -16.88 -26.09
C TYR A 400 -11.55 -15.53 -26.12
N VAL A 401 -12.05 -15.15 -27.29
CA VAL A 401 -12.83 -13.90 -27.49
C VAL A 401 -14.05 -13.86 -26.56
N ARG A 402 -14.87 -14.92 -26.55
CA ARG A 402 -16.02 -15.00 -25.62
C ARG A 402 -15.62 -14.84 -24.14
N ASN A 403 -14.42 -15.29 -23.75
CA ASN A 403 -13.93 -15.18 -22.38
C ASN A 403 -13.47 -13.75 -22.02
N THR A 404 -12.77 -13.06 -22.92
CA THR A 404 -12.34 -11.67 -22.71
C THR A 404 -13.54 -10.73 -22.74
N THR A 405 -14.43 -10.88 -23.73
CA THR A 405 -15.64 -10.07 -23.89
C THR A 405 -16.59 -10.25 -22.71
N ALA A 406 -16.70 -11.46 -22.13
CA ALA A 406 -17.49 -11.68 -20.91
C ALA A 406 -16.94 -10.93 -19.69
N ARG A 407 -15.61 -10.81 -19.57
CA ARG A 407 -14.95 -10.02 -18.51
C ARG A 407 -15.13 -8.53 -18.75
N ALA A 408 -14.97 -8.08 -19.99
CA ALA A 408 -15.17 -6.68 -20.36
C ALA A 408 -16.62 -6.21 -20.09
N PHE A 409 -17.63 -7.03 -20.41
CA PHE A 409 -19.02 -6.72 -20.06
C PHE A 409 -19.27 -6.61 -18.55
N ALA A 410 -18.58 -7.40 -17.71
CA ALA A 410 -18.66 -7.24 -16.27
C ALA A 410 -18.03 -5.92 -15.81
N VAL A 411 -16.91 -5.50 -16.41
CA VAL A 411 -16.33 -4.17 -16.15
C VAL A 411 -17.28 -3.05 -16.56
N VAL A 412 -17.90 -3.14 -17.74
CA VAL A 412 -18.95 -2.18 -18.19
C VAL A 412 -20.12 -2.13 -17.21
N ALA A 413 -20.57 -3.29 -16.70
CA ALA A 413 -21.62 -3.35 -15.67
C ALA A 413 -21.20 -2.70 -14.35
N SER A 414 -19.93 -2.80 -13.95
CA SER A 414 -19.42 -2.12 -12.75
C SER A 414 -19.29 -0.60 -12.93
N ALA A 415 -18.99 -0.14 -14.15
CA ALA A 415 -18.78 1.27 -14.46
C ALA A 415 -20.10 2.05 -14.68
N LEU A 416 -21.13 1.39 -15.23
CA LEU A 416 -22.41 2.01 -15.61
C LEU A 416 -23.62 1.49 -14.79
N GLY A 417 -23.37 0.57 -13.85
CA GLY A 417 -24.38 -0.05 -12.98
C GLY A 417 -25.10 -1.24 -13.63
N ILE A 418 -25.22 -2.33 -12.86
CA ILE A 418 -25.88 -3.58 -13.27
C ILE A 418 -27.29 -3.36 -13.86
N PRO A 419 -28.20 -2.52 -13.30
CA PRO A 419 -29.57 -2.37 -13.81
C PRO A 419 -29.65 -2.02 -15.29
N SER A 420 -28.69 -1.24 -15.78
CA SER A 420 -28.62 -0.80 -17.17
C SER A 420 -28.34 -1.95 -18.14
N LEU A 421 -27.62 -2.99 -17.70
CA LEU A 421 -27.24 -4.16 -18.50
C LEU A 421 -28.25 -5.33 -18.37
N LEU A 422 -29.12 -5.35 -17.35
CA LEU A 422 -30.06 -6.47 -17.10
C LEU A 422 -30.93 -6.85 -18.32
N PRO A 423 -31.51 -5.91 -19.11
CA PRO A 423 -32.31 -6.28 -20.28
C PRO A 423 -31.48 -6.98 -21.37
N PHE A 424 -30.22 -6.56 -21.55
CA PHE A 424 -29.28 -7.20 -22.47
C PHE A 424 -28.92 -8.61 -22.01
N LEU A 425 -28.56 -8.79 -20.73
CA LEU A 425 -28.28 -10.11 -20.15
C LEU A 425 -29.47 -11.06 -20.28
N LYS A 426 -30.69 -10.60 -19.97
CA LYS A 426 -31.92 -11.40 -20.10
C LYS A 426 -32.15 -11.88 -21.53
N ALA A 427 -31.86 -11.05 -22.53
CA ALA A 427 -31.97 -11.42 -23.94
C ALA A 427 -30.87 -12.40 -24.39
N VAL A 428 -29.63 -12.21 -23.94
CA VAL A 428 -28.49 -13.08 -24.30
C VAL A 428 -28.60 -14.45 -23.64
N CYS A 429 -28.88 -14.52 -22.34
CA CYS A 429 -29.01 -15.77 -21.58
C CYS A 429 -30.21 -16.63 -22.06
N LYS A 430 -31.26 -16.01 -22.62
CA LYS A 430 -32.44 -16.69 -23.19
C LYS A 430 -32.40 -16.77 -24.73
N SER A 431 -31.24 -16.53 -25.35
CA SER A 431 -31.06 -16.58 -26.81
C SER A 431 -31.27 -17.98 -27.36
N LYS A 432 -32.17 -18.12 -28.35
CA LYS A 432 -32.41 -19.35 -29.10
C LYS A 432 -31.46 -19.53 -30.30
N LYS A 433 -30.64 -18.53 -30.64
CA LYS A 433 -29.79 -18.55 -31.84
C LYS A 433 -28.57 -19.48 -31.70
N SER A 434 -27.91 -19.45 -30.55
CA SER A 434 -26.69 -20.19 -30.30
C SER A 434 -26.58 -20.54 -28.81
N TRP A 435 -25.98 -21.69 -28.48
CA TRP A 435 -25.69 -22.04 -27.09
C TRP A 435 -24.47 -21.26 -26.57
N GLN A 436 -23.60 -20.81 -27.47
CA GLN A 436 -22.47 -19.92 -27.21
C GLN A 436 -22.96 -18.60 -26.61
N ALA A 437 -23.98 -17.95 -27.18
CA ALA A 437 -24.56 -16.74 -26.60
C ALA A 437 -25.05 -16.97 -25.16
N ARG A 438 -25.81 -18.06 -24.93
CA ARG A 438 -26.31 -18.42 -23.59
C ARG A 438 -25.17 -18.62 -22.59
N HIS A 439 -24.16 -19.39 -22.98
CA HIS A 439 -22.96 -19.64 -22.19
C HIS A 439 -22.19 -18.34 -21.85
N THR A 440 -21.93 -17.47 -22.83
CA THR A 440 -21.25 -16.19 -22.62
C THR A 440 -22.07 -15.25 -21.74
N GLY A 441 -23.39 -15.16 -21.94
CA GLY A 441 -24.29 -14.37 -21.10
C GLY A 441 -24.23 -14.76 -19.62
N ILE A 442 -24.28 -16.06 -19.34
CA ILE A 442 -24.18 -16.60 -17.98
C ILE A 442 -22.76 -16.39 -17.42
N LYS A 443 -21.73 -16.46 -18.26
CA LYS A 443 -20.35 -16.12 -17.88
C LYS A 443 -20.19 -14.63 -17.54
N ILE A 444 -20.91 -13.72 -18.20
CA ILE A 444 -20.95 -12.30 -17.78
C ILE A 444 -21.54 -12.19 -16.37
N VAL A 445 -22.64 -12.88 -16.07
CA VAL A 445 -23.23 -12.89 -14.71
C VAL A 445 -22.22 -13.42 -13.68
N GLN A 446 -21.45 -14.47 -14.01
CA GLN A 446 -20.36 -14.95 -13.15
C GLN A 446 -19.23 -13.92 -12.97
N GLN A 447 -18.83 -13.19 -14.01
CA GLN A 447 -17.79 -12.17 -13.89
C GLN A 447 -18.29 -10.92 -13.15
N ILE A 448 -19.59 -10.59 -13.25
CA ILE A 448 -20.25 -9.59 -12.40
C ILE A 448 -20.20 -10.06 -10.94
N ALA A 449 -20.50 -11.34 -10.67
CA ALA A 449 -20.37 -11.96 -9.34
C ALA A 449 -18.98 -11.71 -8.71
N ILE A 450 -17.93 -12.02 -9.46
CA ILE A 450 -16.54 -11.93 -9.01
C ILE A 450 -16.06 -10.46 -8.90
N LEU A 451 -16.54 -9.55 -9.76
CA LEU A 451 -16.06 -8.17 -9.81
C LEU A 451 -16.76 -7.25 -8.80
N MET A 452 -18.05 -7.44 -8.58
CA MET A 452 -18.87 -6.57 -7.72
C MET A 452 -18.93 -7.05 -6.26
N GLY A 453 -18.71 -8.34 -6.00
CA GLY A 453 -18.82 -8.92 -4.66
C GLY A 453 -20.18 -8.64 -4.01
N CYS A 454 -20.16 -8.20 -2.74
CA CYS A 454 -21.37 -7.92 -1.96
C CYS A 454 -22.31 -6.85 -2.57
N ALA A 455 -21.82 -5.98 -3.46
CA ALA A 455 -22.64 -4.93 -4.11
C ALA A 455 -23.72 -5.46 -5.07
N ILE A 456 -23.85 -6.78 -5.21
CA ILE A 456 -24.84 -7.47 -6.06
C ILE A 456 -26.18 -7.65 -5.36
N LEU A 457 -26.21 -7.65 -4.03
CA LEU A 457 -27.40 -7.97 -3.23
C LEU A 457 -28.72 -7.31 -3.73
N PRO A 458 -28.80 -6.00 -4.06
CA PRO A 458 -30.03 -5.38 -4.57
C PRO A 458 -30.46 -5.84 -5.98
N HIS A 459 -29.62 -6.58 -6.69
CA HIS A 459 -29.85 -7.07 -8.05
C HIS A 459 -29.76 -8.60 -8.16
N LEU A 460 -29.48 -9.29 -7.04
CA LEU A 460 -29.23 -10.71 -6.96
C LEU A 460 -30.40 -11.52 -7.55
N ARG A 461 -31.61 -11.29 -7.07
CA ARG A 461 -32.83 -11.94 -7.57
C ARG A 461 -32.97 -11.83 -9.09
N SER A 462 -32.80 -10.63 -9.64
CA SER A 462 -32.91 -10.41 -11.08
C SER A 462 -31.82 -11.14 -11.88
N LEU A 463 -30.60 -11.27 -11.34
CA LEU A 463 -29.53 -12.04 -11.97
C LEU A 463 -29.79 -13.55 -11.88
N VAL A 464 -30.33 -14.04 -10.77
CA VAL A 464 -30.70 -15.46 -10.59
C VAL A 464 -31.84 -15.87 -11.54
N GLU A 465 -32.92 -15.08 -11.62
CA GLU A 465 -34.05 -15.27 -12.58
C GLU A 465 -33.61 -15.18 -14.07
N ILE A 466 -32.43 -14.60 -14.35
CA ILE A 466 -31.80 -14.55 -15.68
C ILE A 466 -31.01 -15.83 -16.00
N ILE A 467 -30.51 -16.58 -15.01
CA ILE A 467 -29.63 -17.75 -15.24
C ILE A 467 -30.22 -19.10 -14.80
N GLU A 468 -31.30 -19.13 -14.00
CA GLU A 468 -31.90 -20.35 -13.46
C GLU A 468 -32.24 -21.41 -14.53
N HIS A 469 -32.71 -21.00 -15.71
CA HIS A 469 -33.06 -21.90 -16.81
C HIS A 469 -31.84 -22.59 -17.44
N GLY A 470 -30.63 -22.05 -17.23
CA GLY A 470 -29.38 -22.63 -17.72
C GLY A 470 -28.99 -23.93 -17.02
N LEU A 471 -29.56 -24.22 -15.84
CA LEU A 471 -29.33 -25.49 -15.11
C LEU A 471 -30.01 -26.69 -15.78
N VAL A 472 -31.07 -26.47 -16.56
CA VAL A 472 -31.84 -27.52 -17.26
C VAL A 472 -31.60 -27.53 -18.78
N ASP A 473 -30.60 -26.77 -19.24
CA ASP A 473 -30.19 -26.71 -20.64
C ASP A 473 -29.72 -28.09 -21.14
N GLU A 474 -29.98 -28.43 -22.41
CA GLU A 474 -29.50 -29.67 -23.04
C GLU A 474 -27.96 -29.71 -23.08
N GLN A 475 -27.32 -28.56 -23.28
CA GLN A 475 -25.87 -28.46 -23.39
C GLN A 475 -25.17 -28.48 -22.02
N GLN A 476 -24.32 -29.48 -21.78
CA GLN A 476 -23.60 -29.65 -20.52
C GLN A 476 -22.72 -28.45 -20.17
N LYS A 477 -22.03 -27.84 -21.15
CA LYS A 477 -21.23 -26.63 -20.91
C LYS A 477 -22.06 -25.49 -20.31
N VAL A 478 -23.33 -25.34 -20.72
CA VAL A 478 -24.24 -24.31 -20.19
C VAL A 478 -24.69 -24.65 -18.77
N ARG A 479 -25.04 -25.92 -18.48
CA ARG A 479 -25.36 -26.37 -17.11
C ARG A 479 -24.21 -26.13 -16.13
N THR A 480 -22.99 -26.48 -16.53
CA THR A 480 -21.78 -26.30 -15.70
C THR A 480 -21.53 -24.83 -15.40
N ILE A 481 -21.53 -23.93 -16.40
CA ILE A 481 -21.29 -22.50 -16.14
C ILE A 481 -22.41 -21.86 -15.32
N SER A 482 -23.66 -22.32 -15.47
CA SER A 482 -24.81 -21.86 -14.67
C SER A 482 -24.63 -22.19 -13.19
N ALA A 483 -24.24 -23.42 -12.86
CA ALA A 483 -23.96 -23.82 -11.48
C ALA A 483 -22.75 -23.06 -10.91
N LEU A 484 -21.70 -22.82 -11.71
CA LEU A 484 -20.55 -22.00 -11.29
C LEU A 484 -20.88 -20.50 -11.14
N ALA A 485 -21.86 -19.97 -11.89
CA ALA A 485 -22.36 -18.62 -11.74
C ALA A 485 -23.23 -18.48 -10.47
N ILE A 486 -24.11 -19.45 -10.18
CA ILE A 486 -24.85 -19.51 -8.92
C ILE A 486 -23.90 -19.62 -7.72
N ALA A 487 -22.86 -20.46 -7.80
CA ALA A 487 -21.85 -20.56 -6.75
C ALA A 487 -21.16 -19.22 -6.48
N ALA A 488 -20.80 -18.48 -7.54
CA ALA A 488 -20.16 -17.16 -7.41
C ALA A 488 -21.13 -16.09 -6.89
N LEU A 489 -22.41 -16.13 -7.27
CA LEU A 489 -23.44 -15.23 -6.74
C LEU A 489 -23.71 -15.49 -5.25
N ALA A 490 -23.75 -16.76 -4.84
CA ALA A 490 -23.92 -17.14 -3.43
C ALA A 490 -22.68 -16.75 -2.59
N GLU A 491 -21.46 -17.01 -3.11
CA GLU A 491 -20.21 -16.52 -2.54
C GLU A 491 -20.22 -15.00 -2.34
N ALA A 492 -20.67 -14.25 -3.35
CA ALA A 492 -20.75 -12.80 -3.32
C ALA A 492 -21.87 -12.25 -2.41
N ALA A 493 -22.96 -12.98 -2.22
CA ALA A 493 -24.10 -12.57 -1.39
C ALA A 493 -23.97 -12.96 0.10
N THR A 494 -23.10 -13.93 0.42
CA THR A 494 -22.91 -14.49 1.77
C THR A 494 -22.75 -13.37 2.83
N PRO A 495 -23.52 -13.37 3.94
CA PRO A 495 -24.46 -14.39 4.41
C PRO A 495 -25.93 -14.18 3.97
N TYR A 496 -26.24 -13.16 3.17
CA TYR A 496 -27.61 -12.75 2.85
C TYR A 496 -28.14 -13.32 1.52
N GLY A 497 -29.44 -13.20 1.28
CA GLY A 497 -30.05 -13.36 -0.05
C GLY A 497 -30.50 -14.78 -0.42
N ILE A 498 -30.68 -15.68 0.55
CA ILE A 498 -31.18 -17.05 0.34
C ILE A 498 -32.51 -17.11 -0.41
N GLU A 499 -33.38 -16.13 -0.18
CA GLU A 499 -34.70 -15.98 -0.80
C GLU A 499 -34.61 -15.77 -2.32
N SER A 500 -33.47 -15.26 -2.80
CA SER A 500 -33.20 -15.09 -4.23
C SER A 500 -32.84 -16.41 -4.92
N PHE A 501 -32.52 -17.47 -4.17
CA PHE A 501 -32.05 -18.76 -4.71
C PHE A 501 -33.09 -19.89 -4.62
N ASP A 502 -34.25 -19.68 -4.00
CA ASP A 502 -35.30 -20.71 -3.80
C ASP A 502 -35.65 -21.49 -5.08
N SER A 503 -35.90 -20.78 -6.19
CA SER A 503 -36.22 -21.39 -7.49
C SER A 503 -35.13 -22.33 -8.04
N VAL A 504 -33.89 -22.18 -7.56
CA VAL A 504 -32.68 -22.85 -8.03
C VAL A 504 -32.35 -24.10 -7.20
N LEU A 505 -32.77 -24.15 -5.92
CA LEU A 505 -32.46 -25.25 -5.00
C LEU A 505 -32.94 -26.61 -5.52
N LYS A 506 -34.18 -26.69 -5.99
CA LYS A 506 -34.80 -27.92 -6.48
C LYS A 506 -34.15 -28.46 -7.78
N PRO A 507 -33.87 -27.63 -8.81
CA PRO A 507 -33.03 -28.03 -9.95
C PRO A 507 -31.64 -28.55 -9.56
N LEU A 508 -30.93 -27.86 -8.67
CA LEU A 508 -29.58 -28.27 -8.23
C LEU A 508 -29.59 -29.63 -7.52
N TRP A 509 -30.53 -29.84 -6.59
CA TRP A 509 -30.65 -31.10 -5.85
C TRP A 509 -30.98 -32.29 -6.76
N LYS A 510 -31.89 -32.10 -7.73
CA LYS A 510 -32.15 -33.12 -8.76
C LYS A 510 -30.89 -33.41 -9.60
N GLY A 511 -30.13 -32.37 -9.95
CA GLY A 511 -28.88 -32.48 -10.70
C GLY A 511 -27.80 -33.30 -9.96
N ILE A 512 -27.62 -33.12 -8.65
CA ILE A 512 -26.63 -33.86 -7.84
C ILE A 512 -26.90 -35.38 -7.87
N ARG A 513 -28.16 -35.80 -7.92
CA ARG A 513 -28.54 -37.22 -7.99
C ARG A 513 -28.41 -37.81 -9.40
N GLN A 514 -28.40 -36.99 -10.45
CA GLN A 514 -28.46 -37.43 -11.86
C GLN A 514 -27.16 -37.22 -12.65
N HIS A 515 -26.31 -36.27 -12.26
CA HIS A 515 -25.06 -35.95 -12.96
C HIS A 515 -23.84 -36.60 -12.29
N ARG A 516 -22.76 -36.77 -13.07
CA ARG A 516 -21.44 -37.26 -12.62
C ARG A 516 -20.30 -36.47 -13.28
N GLY A 517 -19.08 -36.64 -12.78
CA GLY A 517 -17.89 -35.93 -13.27
C GLY A 517 -17.97 -34.42 -13.08
N LYS A 518 -17.33 -33.65 -13.96
CA LYS A 518 -17.21 -32.17 -13.84
C LYS A 518 -18.55 -31.42 -13.73
N GLY A 519 -19.64 -31.98 -14.27
CA GLY A 519 -20.99 -31.42 -14.10
C GLY A 519 -21.47 -31.53 -12.65
N LEU A 520 -21.24 -32.68 -11.99
CA LEU A 520 -21.53 -32.87 -10.57
C LEU A 520 -20.68 -31.96 -9.69
N ALA A 521 -19.40 -31.79 -10.01
CA ALA A 521 -18.50 -30.87 -9.29
C ALA A 521 -19.05 -29.43 -9.24
N ALA A 522 -19.52 -28.90 -10.38
CA ALA A 522 -20.09 -27.55 -10.40
C ALA A 522 -21.39 -27.43 -9.58
N PHE A 523 -22.24 -28.45 -9.58
CA PHE A 523 -23.48 -28.48 -8.79
C PHE A 523 -23.20 -28.62 -7.28
N LEU A 524 -22.24 -29.45 -6.89
CA LEU A 524 -21.77 -29.56 -5.51
C LEU A 524 -21.17 -28.23 -5.04
N LYS A 525 -20.38 -27.54 -5.88
CA LYS A 525 -19.88 -26.20 -5.57
C LYS A 525 -21.03 -25.23 -5.31
N ALA A 526 -22.04 -25.19 -6.19
CA ALA A 526 -23.20 -24.31 -6.01
C ALA A 526 -23.90 -24.55 -4.67
N ILE A 527 -24.17 -25.81 -4.32
CA ILE A 527 -24.82 -26.15 -3.06
C ILE A 527 -23.94 -25.84 -1.83
N GLY A 528 -22.63 -26.11 -1.89
CA GLY A 528 -21.72 -25.76 -0.79
C GLY A 528 -21.67 -24.27 -0.48
N TYR A 529 -21.82 -23.40 -1.49
CA TYR A 529 -21.94 -21.96 -1.28
C TYR A 529 -23.35 -21.49 -0.89
N LEU A 530 -24.39 -22.31 -1.08
CA LEU A 530 -25.76 -21.98 -0.67
C LEU A 530 -26.10 -22.43 0.75
N ILE A 531 -25.50 -23.53 1.24
CA ILE A 531 -25.75 -24.06 2.59
C ILE A 531 -25.49 -23.01 3.70
N PRO A 532 -24.39 -22.22 3.69
CA PRO A 532 -24.15 -21.19 4.70
C PRO A 532 -25.12 -19.99 4.69
N LEU A 533 -25.97 -19.86 3.67
CA LEU A 533 -27.02 -18.83 3.59
C LEU A 533 -28.37 -19.36 4.13
N MET A 534 -28.49 -20.67 4.41
CA MET A 534 -29.72 -21.29 4.88
C MET A 534 -29.86 -21.21 6.41
N ASP A 535 -31.11 -21.13 6.88
CA ASP A 535 -31.44 -21.34 8.29
C ASP A 535 -30.96 -22.72 8.77
N ALA A 536 -30.62 -22.81 10.07
CA ALA A 536 -29.99 -23.99 10.66
C ALA A 536 -30.73 -25.32 10.40
N GLU A 537 -32.07 -25.30 10.39
CA GLU A 537 -32.91 -26.47 10.14
C GLU A 537 -32.74 -26.99 8.69
N TYR A 538 -32.85 -26.10 7.71
CA TYR A 538 -32.65 -26.41 6.29
C TYR A 538 -31.19 -26.78 6.00
N ALA A 539 -30.22 -26.09 6.61
CA ALA A 539 -28.80 -26.41 6.48
C ALA A 539 -28.49 -27.83 6.97
N ASN A 540 -29.05 -28.27 8.10
CA ASN A 540 -28.87 -29.62 8.63
C ASN A 540 -29.45 -30.68 7.67
N TYR A 541 -30.69 -30.47 7.19
CA TYR A 541 -31.35 -31.36 6.23
C TYR A 541 -30.55 -31.50 4.92
N TYR A 542 -30.22 -30.36 4.27
CA TYR A 542 -29.48 -30.38 3.01
C TYR A 542 -28.05 -30.89 3.18
N THR A 543 -27.37 -30.60 4.30
CA THR A 543 -26.03 -31.14 4.56
C THR A 543 -26.07 -32.66 4.65
N ARG A 544 -26.98 -33.26 5.43
CA ARG A 544 -27.07 -34.73 5.59
C ARG A 544 -27.31 -35.44 4.26
N GLU A 545 -28.21 -34.91 3.45
CA GLU A 545 -28.50 -35.42 2.09
C GLU A 545 -27.29 -35.32 1.16
N VAL A 546 -26.57 -34.19 1.17
CA VAL A 546 -25.41 -33.96 0.30
C VAL A 546 -24.18 -34.74 0.77
N MET A 547 -24.02 -34.97 2.08
CA MET A 547 -22.87 -35.64 2.68
C MET A 547 -22.69 -37.07 2.17
N LEU A 548 -23.79 -37.79 1.89
CA LEU A 548 -23.76 -39.13 1.27
C LEU A 548 -23.08 -39.12 -0.10
N ILE A 549 -23.31 -38.07 -0.91
CA ILE A 549 -22.63 -37.89 -2.19
C ILE A 549 -21.18 -37.43 -1.95
N LEU A 550 -20.96 -36.55 -0.99
CA LEU A 550 -19.64 -36.01 -0.67
C LEU A 550 -18.66 -37.12 -0.25
N ILE A 551 -19.02 -37.97 0.70
CA ILE A 551 -18.22 -39.10 1.19
C ILE A 551 -17.91 -40.08 0.04
N ARG A 552 -18.88 -40.36 -0.85
CA ARG A 552 -18.67 -41.21 -2.04
C ARG A 552 -17.56 -40.67 -2.96
N GLU A 553 -17.44 -39.35 -3.06
CA GLU A 553 -16.54 -38.66 -3.98
C GLU A 553 -15.20 -38.26 -3.31
N PHE A 554 -14.97 -38.50 -2.01
CA PHE A 554 -13.67 -38.29 -1.34
C PHE A 554 -12.54 -39.10 -1.98
N GLN A 555 -12.85 -40.31 -2.46
CA GLN A 555 -11.94 -41.20 -3.17
C GLN A 555 -11.78 -40.86 -4.67
N SER A 556 -12.36 -39.75 -5.16
CA SER A 556 -12.27 -39.38 -6.57
C SER A 556 -10.82 -39.11 -6.99
N PRO A 557 -10.37 -39.63 -8.16
CA PRO A 557 -9.05 -39.35 -8.70
C PRO A 557 -8.95 -37.96 -9.34
N ASP A 558 -10.06 -37.25 -9.53
CA ASP A 558 -10.06 -35.90 -10.11
C ASP A 558 -9.74 -34.84 -9.05
N GLU A 559 -8.60 -34.18 -9.20
CA GLU A 559 -8.12 -33.12 -8.31
C GLU A 559 -9.05 -31.88 -8.30
N GLU A 560 -9.78 -31.59 -9.39
CA GLU A 560 -10.82 -30.54 -9.36
C GLU A 560 -11.98 -30.96 -8.45
N MET A 561 -12.42 -32.23 -8.55
CA MET A 561 -13.48 -32.77 -7.70
C MET A 561 -13.08 -32.74 -6.23
N LYS A 562 -11.86 -33.19 -5.89
CA LYS A 562 -11.29 -33.12 -4.54
C LYS A 562 -11.32 -31.71 -3.97
N LYS A 563 -10.85 -30.71 -4.74
CA LYS A 563 -10.84 -29.29 -4.32
C LYS A 563 -12.26 -28.78 -4.03
N ILE A 564 -13.25 -29.16 -4.84
CA ILE A 564 -14.65 -28.83 -4.57
C ILE A 564 -15.16 -29.54 -3.32
N VAL A 565 -15.06 -30.85 -3.19
CA VAL A 565 -15.63 -31.55 -2.02
C VAL A 565 -14.99 -31.08 -0.71
N LEU A 566 -13.70 -30.75 -0.71
CA LEU A 566 -12.99 -30.23 0.46
C LEU A 566 -13.50 -28.82 0.85
N LYS A 567 -13.76 -27.96 -0.14
CA LYS A 567 -14.39 -26.65 0.08
C LYS A 567 -15.85 -26.78 0.56
N VAL A 568 -16.61 -27.73 0.02
CA VAL A 568 -17.99 -28.02 0.47
C VAL A 568 -18.00 -28.57 1.90
N VAL A 569 -17.08 -29.47 2.27
CA VAL A 569 -16.90 -29.94 3.66
C VAL A 569 -16.64 -28.76 4.60
N LYS A 570 -15.71 -27.85 4.23
CA LYS A 570 -15.42 -26.62 4.99
C LYS A 570 -16.69 -25.79 5.23
N GLN A 571 -17.51 -25.60 4.19
CA GLN A 571 -18.74 -24.78 4.24
C GLN A 571 -19.84 -25.44 5.07
N CYS A 572 -20.14 -26.71 4.83
CA CYS A 572 -21.14 -27.46 5.60
C CYS A 572 -20.79 -27.48 7.09
N CYS A 573 -19.53 -27.77 7.43
CA CYS A 573 -19.10 -27.88 8.83
C CYS A 573 -19.00 -26.51 9.53
N GLY A 574 -18.81 -25.42 8.78
CA GLY A 574 -18.88 -24.05 9.32
C GLY A 574 -20.31 -23.51 9.51
N THR A 575 -21.34 -24.24 9.09
CA THR A 575 -22.75 -23.79 9.20
C THR A 575 -23.36 -24.27 10.52
N ASP A 576 -24.07 -23.39 11.25
CA ASP A 576 -24.51 -23.65 12.63
C ASP A 576 -25.37 -24.92 12.80
N GLY A 577 -26.27 -25.21 11.86
CA GLY A 577 -27.18 -26.36 11.92
C GLY A 577 -26.54 -27.75 11.92
N VAL A 578 -25.25 -27.89 11.60
CA VAL A 578 -24.56 -29.19 11.52
C VAL A 578 -23.91 -29.55 12.86
N GLU A 579 -24.54 -30.43 13.63
CA GLU A 579 -24.05 -30.85 14.96
C GLU A 579 -22.61 -31.41 14.94
N ALA A 580 -21.78 -31.01 15.90
CA ALA A 580 -20.41 -31.48 16.05
C ALA A 580 -20.30 -33.01 16.19
N ASN A 581 -21.27 -33.65 16.85
CA ASN A 581 -21.31 -35.12 17.00
C ASN A 581 -21.49 -35.83 15.64
N TYR A 582 -22.33 -35.30 14.75
CA TYR A 582 -22.51 -35.85 13.41
C TYR A 582 -21.21 -35.76 12.58
N ILE A 583 -20.51 -34.63 12.65
CA ILE A 583 -19.20 -34.45 12.00
C ILE A 583 -18.20 -35.51 12.52
N LYS A 584 -18.15 -35.68 13.85
CA LYS A 584 -17.24 -36.61 14.55
C LYS A 584 -17.45 -38.08 14.15
N THR A 585 -18.70 -38.50 13.99
CA THR A 585 -19.06 -39.88 13.62
C THR A 585 -18.93 -40.16 12.12
N GLU A 586 -19.53 -39.35 11.26
CA GLU A 586 -19.73 -39.67 9.84
C GLU A 586 -18.67 -39.05 8.91
N ILE A 587 -18.12 -37.89 9.28
CA ILE A 587 -17.28 -37.08 8.37
C ILE A 587 -15.79 -37.26 8.68
N LEU A 588 -15.38 -37.18 9.96
CA LEU A 588 -13.95 -37.24 10.31
C LEU A 588 -13.27 -38.55 9.88
N PRO A 589 -13.82 -39.76 10.11
CA PRO A 589 -13.11 -41.00 9.74
C PRO A 589 -12.87 -41.13 8.22
N PRO A 590 -13.85 -40.88 7.33
CA PRO A 590 -13.58 -40.81 5.89
C PRO A 590 -12.67 -39.65 5.49
N PHE A 591 -12.75 -38.49 6.15
CA PHE A 591 -11.94 -37.31 5.83
C PHE A 591 -10.44 -37.57 6.05
N PHE A 592 -10.06 -38.00 7.26
CA PHE A 592 -8.66 -38.32 7.57
C PHE A 592 -8.15 -39.47 6.71
N LYS A 593 -8.95 -40.52 6.49
CA LYS A 593 -8.54 -41.66 5.66
C LYS A 593 -8.17 -41.29 4.21
N HIS A 594 -8.90 -40.38 3.57
CA HIS A 594 -8.74 -40.11 2.13
C HIS A 594 -7.97 -38.82 1.80
N PHE A 595 -7.99 -37.80 2.68
CA PHE A 595 -7.31 -36.52 2.44
C PHE A 595 -5.99 -36.36 3.20
N TRP A 596 -5.83 -36.97 4.38
CA TRP A 596 -4.55 -36.95 5.09
C TRP A 596 -3.66 -38.08 4.54
N GLN A 597 -2.90 -37.71 3.50
CA GLN A 597 -2.10 -38.58 2.64
C GLN A 597 -0.88 -37.80 2.16
N HIS A 598 0.32 -38.40 2.11
CA HIS A 598 1.58 -37.73 1.73
C HIS A 598 1.50 -36.96 0.41
N ARG A 599 0.75 -37.48 -0.58
CA ARG A 599 0.53 -36.82 -1.88
C ARG A 599 -0.15 -35.45 -1.78
N MET A 600 -0.99 -35.22 -0.77
CA MET A 600 -1.72 -33.96 -0.58
C MET A 600 -0.81 -32.84 -0.05
N ALA A 601 0.29 -33.19 0.64
CA ALA A 601 1.27 -32.22 1.13
C ALA A 601 2.19 -31.67 0.02
N LEU A 602 2.29 -32.37 -1.13
CA LEU A 602 3.15 -31.97 -2.25
C LEU A 602 2.56 -30.86 -3.13
N ASP A 603 1.25 -30.87 -3.44
CA ASP A 603 0.59 -29.75 -4.13
C ASP A 603 0.23 -28.65 -3.13
N ARG A 604 0.92 -27.51 -3.21
CA ARG A 604 0.69 -26.32 -2.36
C ARG A 604 -0.76 -25.82 -2.36
N ARG A 605 -1.54 -26.08 -3.41
CA ARG A 605 -2.98 -25.74 -3.48
C ARG A 605 -3.83 -26.72 -2.65
N ASN A 606 -3.52 -28.01 -2.72
CA ASN A 606 -4.17 -29.05 -1.92
C ASN A 606 -3.81 -28.92 -0.44
N TYR A 607 -2.53 -28.76 -0.14
CA TYR A 607 -1.99 -28.45 1.18
C TYR A 607 -2.81 -27.32 1.84
N ARG A 608 -2.91 -26.15 1.20
CA ARG A 608 -3.57 -24.99 1.80
C ARG A 608 -5.07 -25.23 2.02
N GLN A 609 -5.75 -25.80 1.01
CA GLN A 609 -7.18 -26.12 1.15
C GLN A 609 -7.43 -27.16 2.24
N LEU A 610 -6.53 -28.14 2.44
CA LEU A 610 -6.66 -29.18 3.47
C LEU A 610 -6.41 -28.62 4.88
N VAL A 611 -5.33 -27.86 5.07
CA VAL A 611 -5.03 -27.15 6.32
C VAL A 611 -6.21 -26.25 6.70
N ASP A 612 -6.61 -25.35 5.81
CA ASP A 612 -7.68 -24.38 6.09
C ASP A 612 -9.07 -25.03 6.23
N THR A 613 -9.28 -26.25 5.71
CA THR A 613 -10.52 -27.02 5.96
C THR A 613 -10.46 -27.74 7.31
N THR A 614 -9.31 -28.30 7.68
CA THR A 614 -9.12 -29.01 8.95
C THR A 614 -9.21 -28.06 10.15
N VAL A 615 -8.77 -26.80 9.99
CA VAL A 615 -8.91 -25.75 11.00
C VAL A 615 -10.39 -25.39 11.25
N GLU A 616 -11.24 -25.28 10.23
CA GLU A 616 -12.68 -25.05 10.47
C GLU A 616 -13.38 -26.27 11.09
N LEU A 617 -12.95 -27.48 10.73
CA LEU A 617 -13.43 -28.69 11.40
C LEU A 617 -13.13 -28.64 12.90
N ALA A 618 -11.91 -28.23 13.28
CA ALA A 618 -11.51 -28.06 14.68
C ALA A 618 -12.33 -26.97 15.40
N ASN A 619 -12.56 -25.82 14.75
CA ASN A 619 -13.40 -24.73 15.27
C ASN A 619 -14.78 -25.22 15.73
N LYS A 620 -15.34 -26.27 15.11
CA LYS A 620 -16.65 -26.83 15.51
C LYS A 620 -16.61 -28.13 16.32
N VAL A 621 -15.63 -29.01 16.09
CA VAL A 621 -15.61 -30.36 16.68
C VAL A 621 -14.77 -30.49 17.96
N GLY A 622 -13.94 -29.48 18.25
CA GLY A 622 -12.99 -29.44 19.36
C GLY A 622 -11.53 -29.52 18.88
N ALA A 623 -10.62 -28.95 19.67
CA ALA A 623 -9.19 -28.92 19.34
C ALA A 623 -8.56 -30.31 19.52
N ALA A 624 -8.80 -30.94 20.67
CA ALA A 624 -8.20 -32.23 21.02
C ALA A 624 -8.62 -33.34 20.05
N GLU A 625 -9.88 -33.32 19.59
CA GLU A 625 -10.44 -34.30 18.65
C GLU A 625 -9.74 -34.31 17.28
N ILE A 626 -9.33 -33.14 16.79
CA ILE A 626 -8.60 -33.03 15.52
C ILE A 626 -7.10 -33.24 15.74
N ILE A 627 -6.53 -32.60 16.77
CA ILE A 627 -5.10 -32.67 17.04
C ILE A 627 -4.68 -34.12 17.30
N SER A 628 -5.38 -34.86 18.16
CA SER A 628 -5.07 -36.28 18.47
C SER A 628 -5.05 -37.23 17.27
N ARG A 629 -5.62 -36.83 16.11
CA ARG A 629 -5.61 -37.62 14.87
C ARG A 629 -4.39 -37.33 13.99
N ILE A 630 -3.60 -36.29 14.30
CA ILE A 630 -2.44 -35.83 13.52
C ILE A 630 -1.17 -35.56 14.36
N VAL A 631 -1.18 -35.80 15.68
CA VAL A 631 0.05 -35.64 16.49
C VAL A 631 1.09 -36.69 16.13
N ASP A 632 0.70 -37.95 15.95
CA ASP A 632 1.64 -39.02 15.60
C ASP A 632 2.31 -38.74 14.24
N ASP A 633 1.58 -38.12 13.31
CA ASP A 633 2.06 -37.67 12.00
C ASP A 633 3.14 -36.55 12.07
N LEU A 634 3.33 -35.87 13.22
CA LEU A 634 4.50 -34.99 13.44
C LEU A 634 5.82 -35.77 13.44
N LYS A 635 5.76 -37.08 13.64
CA LYS A 635 6.92 -37.99 13.67
C LYS A 635 7.07 -38.82 12.39
N ASP A 636 6.33 -38.47 11.33
CA ASP A 636 6.50 -39.04 10.00
C ASP A 636 7.87 -38.65 9.39
N GLU A 637 8.49 -39.52 8.60
CA GLU A 637 9.77 -39.29 7.92
C GLU A 637 9.72 -38.14 6.89
N ALA A 638 8.54 -37.84 6.32
CA ALA A 638 8.39 -36.85 5.27
C ALA A 638 8.24 -35.42 5.84
N GLU A 639 9.32 -34.62 5.80
CA GLU A 639 9.36 -33.23 6.29
C GLU A 639 8.20 -32.36 5.78
N GLN A 640 7.82 -32.46 4.50
CA GLN A 640 6.72 -31.69 3.92
C GLN A 640 5.33 -32.11 4.48
N TYR A 641 5.20 -33.35 4.95
CA TYR A 641 4.00 -33.83 5.64
C TYR A 641 4.00 -33.38 7.11
N ARG A 642 5.15 -33.49 7.82
CA ARG A 642 5.37 -32.87 9.14
C ARG A 642 5.04 -31.38 9.17
N LYS A 643 5.39 -30.65 8.11
CA LYS A 643 5.06 -29.22 7.93
C LYS A 643 3.55 -28.98 7.84
N MET A 644 2.81 -29.83 7.14
CA MET A 644 1.36 -29.73 6.97
C MET A 644 0.60 -29.96 8.28
N VAL A 645 0.99 -30.97 9.06
CA VAL A 645 0.42 -31.18 10.41
C VAL A 645 0.80 -30.04 11.35
N MET A 646 2.05 -29.54 11.31
CA MET A 646 2.49 -28.46 12.17
C MET A 646 1.76 -27.14 11.89
N GLU A 647 1.55 -26.75 10.63
CA GLU A 647 0.73 -25.57 10.29
C GLU A 647 -0.73 -25.74 10.74
N THR A 648 -1.26 -26.96 10.66
CA THR A 648 -2.62 -27.27 11.10
C THR A 648 -2.74 -27.14 12.62
N ILE A 649 -1.80 -27.72 13.38
CA ILE A 649 -1.77 -27.61 14.85
C ILE A 649 -1.54 -26.16 15.28
N GLU A 650 -0.66 -25.42 14.60
CA GLU A 650 -0.41 -23.99 14.86
C GLU A 650 -1.69 -23.16 14.74
N LYS A 651 -2.42 -23.28 13.62
CA LYS A 651 -3.68 -22.57 13.39
C LYS A 651 -4.79 -23.01 14.37
N ILE A 652 -4.91 -24.30 14.68
CA ILE A 652 -5.92 -24.80 15.63
C ILE A 652 -5.64 -24.26 17.05
N MET A 653 -4.41 -24.38 17.53
CA MET A 653 -4.04 -23.92 18.87
C MET A 653 -4.00 -22.38 18.97
N GLY A 654 -3.74 -21.67 17.88
CA GLY A 654 -3.90 -20.23 17.79
C GLY A 654 -5.36 -19.77 17.93
N ASN A 655 -6.32 -20.53 17.40
CA ASN A 655 -7.75 -20.21 17.44
C ASN A 655 -8.43 -20.66 18.74
N LEU A 656 -8.27 -21.93 19.14
CA LEU A 656 -8.99 -22.54 20.28
C LEU A 656 -8.19 -22.55 21.59
N GLY A 657 -6.88 -22.26 21.53
CA GLY A 657 -5.98 -22.40 22.68
C GLY A 657 -5.70 -23.86 23.05
N ALA A 658 -5.26 -24.07 24.30
CA ALA A 658 -4.85 -25.38 24.82
C ALA A 658 -5.69 -25.89 26.00
N ALA A 659 -6.90 -25.35 26.21
CA ALA A 659 -7.75 -25.72 27.35
C ALA A 659 -8.40 -27.10 27.21
N ASP A 660 -8.73 -27.48 25.97
CA ASP A 660 -9.37 -28.76 25.59
C ASP A 660 -8.37 -29.95 25.56
N ILE A 661 -7.07 -29.66 25.63
CA ILE A 661 -5.99 -30.66 25.49
C ILE A 661 -5.71 -31.32 26.84
N ASP A 662 -5.85 -32.65 26.90
CA ASP A 662 -5.55 -33.45 28.09
C ASP A 662 -4.02 -33.61 28.32
N HIS A 663 -3.62 -34.25 29.41
CA HIS A 663 -2.19 -34.36 29.74
C HIS A 663 -1.43 -35.28 28.80
N LYS A 664 -2.05 -36.35 28.28
CA LYS A 664 -1.40 -37.27 27.34
C LYS A 664 -1.17 -36.62 25.99
N LEU A 665 -2.18 -35.93 25.47
CA LEU A 665 -2.06 -35.20 24.20
C LEU A 665 -1.07 -34.04 24.32
N GLU A 666 -0.95 -33.40 25.49
CA GLU A 666 0.10 -32.41 25.78
C GLU A 666 1.51 -33.02 25.69
N GLU A 667 1.77 -34.18 26.32
CA GLU A 667 3.05 -34.87 26.22
C GLU A 667 3.40 -35.27 24.78
N GLN A 668 2.44 -35.88 24.07
CA GLN A 668 2.61 -36.28 22.66
C GLN A 668 2.87 -35.06 21.75
N LEU A 669 2.19 -33.94 21.98
CA LEU A 669 2.42 -32.70 21.24
C LEU A 669 3.83 -32.17 21.45
N ILE A 670 4.31 -32.10 22.70
CA ILE A 670 5.64 -31.58 23.00
C ILE A 670 6.73 -32.49 22.42
N ASP A 671 6.58 -33.83 22.51
CA ASP A 671 7.52 -34.78 21.91
C ASP A 671 7.51 -34.70 20.36
N GLY A 672 6.33 -34.73 19.73
CA GLY A 672 6.18 -34.61 18.28
C GLY A 672 6.72 -33.29 17.73
N ILE A 673 6.46 -32.18 18.42
CA ILE A 673 6.98 -30.86 18.05
C ILE A 673 8.49 -30.77 18.26
N LEU A 674 9.05 -31.33 19.34
CA LEU A 674 10.50 -31.38 19.54
C LEU A 674 11.20 -32.20 18.45
N TYR A 675 10.64 -33.35 18.09
CA TYR A 675 11.12 -34.22 17.02
C TYR A 675 11.08 -33.51 15.65
N ALA A 676 9.90 -33.02 15.25
CA ALA A 676 9.70 -32.24 14.02
C ALA A 676 10.53 -30.94 13.99
N PHE A 677 10.89 -30.40 15.16
CA PHE A 677 11.79 -29.26 15.26
C PHE A 677 13.25 -29.67 15.01
N GLN A 678 13.71 -30.78 15.61
CA GLN A 678 15.09 -31.26 15.51
C GLN A 678 15.44 -31.75 14.09
N GLU A 679 14.55 -32.49 13.43
CA GLU A 679 14.80 -33.11 12.12
C GLU A 679 14.45 -32.23 10.91
N GLN A 680 14.77 -30.93 10.96
CA GLN A 680 14.58 -30.03 9.83
C GLN A 680 15.80 -30.06 8.90
N THR A 681 15.57 -30.38 7.62
CA THR A 681 16.54 -30.16 6.55
C THR A 681 16.45 -28.73 6.01
N THR A 682 15.27 -28.09 6.08
CA THR A 682 15.06 -26.70 5.64
C THR A 682 14.54 -25.81 6.77
N GLU A 683 15.06 -24.58 6.87
CA GLU A 683 14.71 -23.67 7.98
C GLU A 683 13.38 -22.93 7.73
N ASP A 684 12.27 -23.65 7.90
CA ASP A 684 10.91 -23.14 7.73
C ASP A 684 10.40 -22.29 8.91
N SER A 685 9.69 -21.21 8.57
CA SER A 685 9.02 -20.34 9.55
C SER A 685 7.80 -21.01 10.19
N VAL A 686 7.13 -21.94 9.49
CA VAL A 686 5.95 -22.68 9.98
C VAL A 686 6.26 -23.41 11.28
N MET A 687 7.39 -24.13 11.33
CA MET A 687 7.79 -24.91 12.51
C MET A 687 8.13 -24.01 13.70
N LEU A 688 8.82 -22.89 13.46
CA LEU A 688 9.11 -21.88 14.47
C LEU A 688 7.84 -21.18 14.99
N ASN A 689 6.87 -20.92 14.10
CA ASN A 689 5.57 -20.38 14.47
C ASN A 689 4.80 -21.38 15.34
N GLY A 690 4.63 -22.62 14.88
CA GLY A 690 3.94 -23.69 15.62
C GLY A 690 4.51 -23.92 17.00
N PHE A 691 5.84 -24.04 17.12
CA PHE A 691 6.50 -24.22 18.42
C PHE A 691 6.19 -23.05 19.36
N GLY A 692 6.35 -21.81 18.87
CA GLY A 692 6.04 -20.62 19.65
C GLY A 692 4.57 -20.54 20.06
N THR A 693 3.64 -20.79 19.14
CA THR A 693 2.20 -20.76 19.37
C THR A 693 1.78 -21.81 20.39
N VAL A 694 2.26 -23.05 20.28
CA VAL A 694 1.96 -24.14 21.23
C VAL A 694 2.50 -23.84 22.63
N VAL A 695 3.75 -23.41 22.76
CA VAL A 695 4.36 -23.05 24.06
C VAL A 695 3.62 -21.87 24.70
N ASN A 696 3.23 -20.87 23.91
CA ASN A 696 2.46 -19.72 24.40
C ASN A 696 1.03 -20.10 24.81
N ALA A 697 0.37 -21.00 24.08
CA ALA A 697 -0.98 -21.48 24.39
C ALA A 697 -1.03 -22.39 25.62
N LEU A 698 -0.02 -23.24 25.83
CA LEU A 698 0.13 -24.04 27.06
C LEU A 698 0.52 -23.18 28.28
N GLY A 699 1.25 -22.09 28.06
CA GLY A 699 1.62 -21.12 29.08
C GLY A 699 2.32 -21.79 30.27
N LYS A 700 1.70 -21.77 31.46
CA LYS A 700 2.27 -22.38 32.67
C LYS A 700 2.39 -23.92 32.61
N ARG A 701 1.57 -24.60 31.80
CA ARG A 701 1.59 -26.08 31.69
C ARG A 701 2.93 -26.58 31.15
N VAL A 702 3.58 -25.81 30.27
CA VAL A 702 4.85 -26.19 29.64
C VAL A 702 6.05 -26.29 30.60
N LYS A 703 5.90 -25.86 31.86
CA LYS A 703 7.00 -25.78 32.85
C LYS A 703 7.86 -27.06 32.96
N PRO A 704 7.31 -28.29 33.02
CA PRO A 704 8.12 -29.50 33.13
C PRO A 704 9.06 -29.73 31.94
N TYR A 705 8.67 -29.27 30.74
CA TYR A 705 9.41 -29.49 29.50
C TYR A 705 10.42 -28.37 29.18
N LEU A 706 10.34 -27.21 29.86
CA LEU A 706 11.27 -26.09 29.63
C LEU A 706 12.75 -26.48 29.67
N PRO A 707 13.25 -27.34 30.59
CA PRO A 707 14.64 -27.79 30.57
C PRO A 707 15.03 -28.53 29.29
N GLN A 708 14.14 -29.39 28.76
CA GLN A 708 14.36 -30.16 27.53
C GLN A 708 14.28 -29.25 26.28
N ILE A 709 13.33 -28.31 26.27
CA ILE A 709 13.18 -27.30 25.21
C ILE A 709 14.44 -26.43 25.16
N CYS A 710 14.88 -25.88 26.30
CA CYS A 710 16.08 -25.04 26.35
C CYS A 710 17.36 -25.83 26.05
N GLY A 711 17.47 -27.10 26.46
CA GLY A 711 18.58 -27.98 26.06
C GLY A 711 18.64 -28.19 24.55
N THR A 712 17.48 -28.42 23.91
CA THR A 712 17.36 -28.54 22.45
C THR A 712 17.73 -27.22 21.76
N VAL A 713 17.25 -26.09 22.28
CA VAL A 713 17.57 -24.75 21.75
C VAL A 713 19.06 -24.44 21.84
N LEU A 714 19.72 -24.74 22.96
CA LEU A 714 21.16 -24.57 23.12
C LEU A 714 21.96 -25.46 22.15
N TRP A 715 21.54 -26.72 21.98
CA TRP A 715 22.15 -27.62 21.01
C TRP A 715 22.02 -27.10 19.56
N ARG A 716 20.84 -26.58 19.19
CA ARG A 716 20.61 -25.93 17.88
C ARG A 716 21.39 -24.62 17.73
N LEU A 717 21.54 -23.82 18.79
CA LEU A 717 22.32 -22.58 18.78
C LEU A 717 23.83 -22.84 18.57
N ASN A 718 24.32 -24.03 18.93
CA ASN A 718 25.71 -24.45 18.68
C ASN A 718 25.91 -25.13 17.30
N ASN A 719 24.87 -25.20 16.45
CA ASN A 719 24.94 -25.85 15.15
C ASN A 719 25.79 -25.02 14.15
N LYS A 720 26.47 -25.71 13.22
CA LYS A 720 27.26 -25.09 12.14
C LYS A 720 26.39 -24.24 11.19
N SER A 721 25.15 -24.64 10.91
CA SER A 721 24.24 -23.84 10.06
C SER A 721 23.85 -22.54 10.75
N ALA A 722 24.20 -21.41 10.14
CA ALA A 722 23.82 -20.07 10.60
C ALA A 722 22.30 -19.90 10.67
N LYS A 723 21.56 -20.44 9.71
CA LYS A 723 20.09 -20.36 9.66
C LYS A 723 19.43 -21.13 10.81
N VAL A 724 20.00 -22.28 11.21
CA VAL A 724 19.57 -23.01 12.42
C VAL A 724 19.81 -22.18 13.69
N ARG A 725 20.98 -21.53 13.83
CA ARG A 725 21.25 -20.62 14.96
C ARG A 725 20.26 -19.45 15.00
N GLN A 726 19.89 -18.92 13.83
CA GLN A 726 18.88 -17.87 13.70
C GLN A 726 17.54 -18.32 14.29
N GLN A 727 17.04 -19.49 13.85
CA GLN A 727 15.76 -20.05 14.28
C GLN A 727 15.74 -20.35 15.78
N ALA A 728 16.85 -20.85 16.35
CA ALA A 728 17.00 -21.08 17.78
C ALA A 728 16.89 -19.77 18.59
N ALA A 729 17.55 -18.69 18.16
CA ALA A 729 17.43 -17.38 18.79
C ALA A 729 16.02 -16.77 18.63
N ASP A 730 15.43 -16.86 17.43
CA ASP A 730 14.06 -16.40 17.19
C ASP A 730 13.03 -17.18 18.06
N LEU A 731 13.30 -18.45 18.41
CA LEU A 731 12.46 -19.25 19.34
C LEU A 731 12.61 -18.79 20.81
N ILE A 732 13.82 -18.45 21.27
CA ILE A 732 14.03 -17.84 22.60
C ILE A 732 13.24 -16.53 22.71
N SER A 733 13.29 -15.69 21.68
CA SER A 733 12.57 -14.41 21.62
C SER A 733 11.06 -14.58 21.84
N ARG A 734 10.46 -15.60 21.23
CA ARG A 734 9.02 -15.91 21.34
C ARG A 734 8.62 -16.53 22.69
N THR A 735 9.52 -17.31 23.30
CA THR A 735 9.23 -18.10 24.52
C THR A 735 9.65 -17.42 25.82
N ALA A 736 10.42 -16.32 25.76
CA ALA A 736 10.91 -15.58 26.93
C ALA A 736 9.81 -15.18 27.92
N VAL A 737 8.66 -14.73 27.42
CA VAL A 737 7.51 -14.38 28.27
C VAL A 737 6.97 -15.59 29.05
N VAL A 738 6.87 -16.76 28.41
CA VAL A 738 6.40 -17.98 29.05
C VAL A 738 7.40 -18.45 30.10
N MET A 739 8.70 -18.48 29.79
CA MET A 739 9.76 -18.81 30.76
C MET A 739 9.68 -17.93 32.02
N LYS A 740 9.41 -16.63 31.87
CA LYS A 740 9.17 -15.72 33.00
C LYS A 740 7.91 -16.09 33.81
N THR A 741 6.81 -16.45 33.15
CA THR A 741 5.57 -16.87 33.85
C THR A 741 5.70 -18.22 34.57
N CYS A 742 6.55 -19.11 34.07
CA CYS A 742 6.91 -20.38 34.71
C CYS A 742 7.90 -20.23 35.88
N GLN A 743 8.38 -19.00 36.13
CA GLN A 743 9.35 -18.62 37.17
C GLN A 743 10.78 -19.17 36.98
N GLU A 744 11.13 -19.64 35.77
CA GLU A 744 12.46 -20.20 35.47
C GLU A 744 13.48 -19.10 35.10
N GLU A 745 13.67 -18.15 36.02
CA GLU A 745 14.57 -17.00 35.84
C GLU A 745 16.04 -17.41 35.68
N LYS A 746 16.46 -18.51 36.34
CA LYS A 746 17.82 -19.05 36.21
C LYS A 746 18.12 -19.56 34.80
N LEU A 747 17.12 -20.18 34.17
CA LEU A 747 17.25 -20.74 32.82
C LEU A 747 17.35 -19.60 31.78
N MET A 748 16.53 -18.55 31.94
CA MET A 748 16.68 -17.32 31.15
C MET A 748 18.02 -16.62 31.37
N GLY A 749 18.55 -16.63 32.60
CA GLY A 749 19.88 -16.10 32.90
C GLY A 749 20.99 -16.87 32.19
N HIS A 750 20.92 -18.20 32.17
CA HIS A 750 21.87 -19.04 31.41
C HIS A 750 21.78 -18.78 29.90
N LEU A 751 20.57 -18.73 29.32
CA LEU A 751 20.36 -18.33 27.92
C LEU A 751 20.91 -16.93 27.64
N GLY A 752 20.78 -15.99 28.57
CA GLY A 752 21.31 -14.63 28.47
C GLY A 752 22.83 -14.59 28.37
N VAL A 753 23.55 -15.41 29.14
CA VAL A 753 25.02 -15.55 29.06
C VAL A 753 25.44 -16.16 27.72
N VAL A 754 24.81 -17.26 27.30
CA VAL A 754 25.14 -17.91 26.02
C VAL A 754 24.89 -16.95 24.85
N LEU A 755 23.73 -16.29 24.80
CA LEU A 755 23.43 -15.30 23.76
C LEU A 755 24.40 -14.11 23.78
N TYR A 756 24.91 -13.70 24.96
CA TYR A 756 25.92 -12.66 25.09
C TYR A 756 27.27 -13.06 24.47
N GLU A 757 27.72 -14.30 24.66
CA GLU A 757 28.95 -14.82 24.05
C GLU A 757 28.86 -14.79 22.52
N TYR A 758 27.67 -15.08 21.96
CA TYR A 758 27.41 -15.01 20.52
C TYR A 758 27.23 -13.60 19.93
N LEU A 759 27.45 -12.50 20.67
CA LEU A 759 27.47 -11.14 20.09
C LEU A 759 28.63 -10.88 19.12
N GLY A 760 29.58 -11.81 19.00
CA GLY A 760 30.62 -11.81 17.97
C GLY A 760 30.24 -12.49 16.65
N GLU A 761 28.99 -12.93 16.46
CA GLU A 761 28.51 -13.65 15.28
C GLU A 761 28.72 -12.87 13.96
N GLU A 762 29.32 -13.54 12.98
CA GLU A 762 29.68 -12.96 11.67
C GLU A 762 28.44 -12.75 10.78
N TYR A 763 27.45 -13.65 10.89
CA TYR A 763 26.24 -13.60 10.07
C TYR A 763 25.21 -12.61 10.65
N PRO A 764 24.92 -11.49 9.96
CA PRO A 764 24.13 -10.40 10.55
C PRO A 764 22.64 -10.73 10.71
N GLU A 765 22.11 -11.70 9.95
CA GLU A 765 20.74 -12.20 10.17
C GLU A 765 20.62 -12.95 11.49
N VAL A 766 21.66 -13.73 11.86
CA VAL A 766 21.74 -14.48 13.12
C VAL A 766 21.96 -13.52 14.28
N LEU A 767 22.94 -12.63 14.17
CA LEU A 767 23.23 -11.60 15.17
C LEU A 767 21.99 -10.74 15.49
N GLY A 768 21.22 -10.32 14.47
CA GLY A 768 19.97 -9.59 14.67
C GLY A 768 18.90 -10.38 15.45
N SER A 769 18.90 -11.70 15.33
CA SER A 769 17.99 -12.61 16.04
C SER A 769 18.42 -12.82 17.48
N ILE A 770 19.73 -12.96 17.72
CA ILE A 770 20.35 -13.02 19.05
C ILE A 770 20.08 -11.74 19.84
N LEU A 771 20.22 -10.57 19.20
CA LEU A 771 19.84 -9.28 19.80
C LEU A 771 18.34 -9.21 20.09
N GLY A 772 17.49 -9.73 19.21
CA GLY A 772 16.05 -9.86 19.43
C GLY A 772 15.71 -10.76 20.64
N ALA A 773 16.41 -11.87 20.79
CA ALA A 773 16.27 -12.78 21.93
C ALA A 773 16.73 -12.14 23.24
N LEU A 774 17.89 -11.46 23.25
CA LEU A 774 18.37 -10.70 24.41
C LEU A 774 17.39 -9.57 24.79
N LYS A 775 16.85 -8.84 23.80
CA LYS A 775 15.78 -7.85 24.02
C LYS A 775 14.55 -8.48 24.66
N ALA A 776 14.11 -9.66 24.21
CA ALA A 776 12.98 -10.35 24.80
C ALA A 776 13.25 -10.75 26.27
N ILE A 777 14.43 -11.28 26.57
CA ILE A 777 14.85 -11.61 27.94
C ILE A 777 14.93 -10.35 28.81
N VAL A 778 15.61 -9.30 28.34
CA VAL A 778 15.77 -8.01 29.04
C VAL A 778 14.43 -7.32 29.30
N ASN A 779 13.41 -7.52 28.47
CA ASN A 779 12.06 -7.01 28.72
C ASN A 779 11.33 -7.73 29.87
N VAL A 780 11.59 -9.02 30.11
CA VAL A 780 10.84 -9.82 31.10
C VAL A 780 11.57 -10.03 32.41
N ILE A 781 12.91 -10.03 32.39
CA ILE A 781 13.75 -10.18 33.58
C ILE A 781 13.86 -8.85 34.35
N GLY A 782 14.19 -8.92 35.63
CA GLY A 782 14.56 -7.74 36.42
C GLY A 782 16.01 -7.35 36.14
N MET A 783 16.31 -6.06 36.00
CA MET A 783 17.65 -5.56 35.65
C MET A 783 18.76 -6.08 36.58
N HIS A 784 18.47 -6.23 37.87
CA HIS A 784 19.38 -6.75 38.90
C HIS A 784 19.60 -8.28 38.85
N LYS A 785 18.80 -9.02 38.08
CA LYS A 785 18.90 -10.48 37.86
C LYS A 785 19.41 -10.84 36.47
N MET A 786 19.67 -9.85 35.61
CA MET A 786 20.16 -10.12 34.26
C MET A 786 21.62 -10.60 34.32
N THR A 787 21.88 -11.74 33.68
CA THR A 787 23.21 -12.28 33.41
C THR A 787 23.36 -12.39 31.89
N PRO A 788 24.29 -11.67 31.26
CA PRO A 788 25.31 -10.78 31.83
C PRO A 788 24.76 -9.50 32.48
N PRO A 789 25.50 -8.87 33.40
CA PRO A 789 25.16 -7.54 33.92
C PRO A 789 25.07 -6.48 32.82
N ILE A 790 24.17 -5.52 32.99
CA ILE A 790 23.94 -4.42 32.03
C ILE A 790 25.21 -3.57 31.79
N LYS A 791 26.05 -3.44 32.83
CA LYS A 791 27.34 -2.74 32.77
C LYS A 791 28.30 -3.29 31.73
N ASP A 792 28.24 -4.60 31.49
CA ASP A 792 29.09 -5.31 30.54
C ASP A 792 28.40 -5.46 29.18
N LEU A 793 27.06 -5.65 29.21
CA LEU A 793 26.24 -5.78 28.01
C LEU A 793 26.25 -4.51 27.15
N LEU A 794 25.98 -3.33 27.72
CA LEU A 794 25.82 -2.11 26.91
C LEU A 794 27.09 -1.71 26.13
N PRO A 795 28.30 -1.67 26.73
CA PRO A 795 29.53 -1.34 25.99
C PRO A 795 29.83 -2.32 24.86
N ARG A 796 29.32 -3.55 24.92
CA ARG A 796 29.40 -4.55 23.85
C ARG A 796 28.41 -4.28 22.71
N LEU A 797 27.27 -3.63 22.99
CA LEU A 797 26.27 -3.21 22.00
C LEU A 797 26.69 -1.94 21.24
N THR A 798 27.36 -0.98 21.88
CA THR A 798 27.79 0.28 21.26
C THR A 798 28.52 0.11 19.91
N PRO A 799 29.52 -0.79 19.73
CA PRO A 799 30.14 -1.02 18.43
C PRO A 799 29.22 -1.73 17.42
N ILE A 800 28.22 -2.48 17.87
CA ILE A 800 27.27 -3.22 17.01
C ILE A 800 26.30 -2.25 16.31
N LEU A 801 26.05 -1.05 16.87
CA LEU A 801 25.29 0.02 16.22
C LEU A 801 25.87 0.41 14.84
N LYS A 802 27.18 0.27 14.63
CA LYS A 802 27.85 0.52 13.33
C LYS A 802 27.62 -0.56 12.27
N ASN A 803 27.01 -1.68 12.64
CA ASN A 803 26.71 -2.72 11.66
C ASN A 803 25.72 -2.17 10.61
N ARG A 804 26.01 -2.36 9.33
CA ARG A 804 25.19 -1.83 8.22
C ARG A 804 23.89 -2.60 7.97
N HIS A 805 23.71 -3.76 8.60
CA HIS A 805 22.56 -4.63 8.32
C HIS A 805 21.31 -4.21 9.12
N GLU A 806 20.21 -4.01 8.41
CA GLU A 806 18.97 -3.45 8.99
C GLU A 806 18.44 -4.26 10.20
N LYS A 807 18.43 -5.60 10.14
CA LYS A 807 17.96 -6.45 11.26
C LYS A 807 18.84 -6.30 12.51
N VAL A 808 20.14 -6.02 12.34
CA VAL A 808 21.08 -5.80 13.45
C VAL A 808 20.84 -4.43 14.05
N GLN A 809 20.79 -3.38 13.22
CA GLN A 809 20.53 -2.01 13.68
C GLN A 809 19.22 -1.92 14.46
N GLU A 810 18.11 -2.41 13.90
CA GLU A 810 16.78 -2.33 14.51
C GLU A 810 16.73 -3.02 15.89
N ASN A 811 17.23 -4.26 16.00
CA ASN A 811 17.22 -4.99 17.28
C ASN A 811 18.25 -4.45 18.28
N CYS A 812 19.41 -3.94 17.81
CA CYS A 812 20.41 -3.32 18.69
C CYS A 812 19.89 -2.01 19.29
N ILE A 813 19.34 -1.12 18.45
CA ILE A 813 18.76 0.15 18.90
C ILE A 813 17.62 -0.09 19.88
N ASP A 814 16.68 -1.00 19.57
CA ASP A 814 15.61 -1.35 20.49
C ASP A 814 16.13 -1.89 21.83
N LEU A 815 17.16 -2.75 21.82
CA LEU A 815 17.76 -3.29 23.05
C LEU A 815 18.41 -2.18 23.88
N VAL A 816 19.17 -1.28 23.25
CA VAL A 816 19.75 -0.08 23.88
C VAL A 816 18.65 0.81 24.47
N GLY A 817 17.55 1.05 23.75
CA GLY A 817 16.40 1.81 24.24
C GLY A 817 15.72 1.17 25.45
N ARG A 818 15.60 -0.16 25.49
CA ARG A 818 15.05 -0.89 26.66
C ARG A 818 15.99 -0.84 27.87
N ILE A 819 17.30 -0.82 27.65
CA ILE A 819 18.27 -0.60 28.73
C ILE A 819 18.19 0.85 29.25
N ALA A 820 18.05 1.85 28.36
CA ALA A 820 17.90 3.24 28.76
C ALA A 820 16.62 3.49 29.59
N ASP A 821 15.49 2.92 29.18
CA ASP A 821 14.21 3.07 29.89
C ASP A 821 14.17 2.36 31.25
N ARG A 822 14.72 1.13 31.35
CA ARG A 822 14.60 0.29 32.56
C ARG A 822 15.83 0.28 33.48
N GLY A 823 17.00 0.70 33.00
CA GLY A 823 18.29 0.44 33.65
C GLY A 823 19.36 1.51 33.40
N ALA A 824 18.97 2.75 33.09
CA ALA A 824 19.87 3.88 32.86
C ALA A 824 20.93 4.06 33.97
N GLU A 825 20.52 3.88 35.23
CA GLU A 825 21.34 4.06 36.44
C GLU A 825 22.61 3.19 36.46
N TYR A 826 22.61 2.06 35.78
CA TYR A 826 23.77 1.16 35.75
C TYR A 826 24.90 1.67 34.86
N VAL A 827 24.65 2.70 34.03
CA VAL A 827 25.52 3.12 32.93
C VAL A 827 25.89 4.60 33.08
N SER A 828 27.17 4.93 32.88
CA SER A 828 27.63 6.32 32.99
C SER A 828 27.10 7.21 31.86
N ALA A 829 26.79 8.47 32.17
CA ALA A 829 26.36 9.47 31.19
C ALA A 829 27.29 9.62 29.98
N ARG A 830 28.61 9.37 30.16
CA ARG A 830 29.60 9.43 29.07
C ARG A 830 29.36 8.36 28.00
N GLU A 831 29.00 7.13 28.38
CA GLU A 831 28.70 6.07 27.42
C GLU A 831 27.33 6.30 26.76
N TRP A 832 26.36 6.83 27.50
CA TRP A 832 25.09 7.26 26.92
C TRP A 832 25.27 8.37 25.87
N MET A 833 26.13 9.37 26.12
CA MET A 833 26.39 10.42 25.14
C MET A 833 27.17 9.90 23.91
N ARG A 834 28.08 8.94 24.09
CA ARG A 834 28.71 8.22 22.98
C ARG A 834 27.65 7.52 22.11
N ILE A 835 26.69 6.83 22.74
CA ILE A 835 25.56 6.21 22.03
C ILE A 835 24.72 7.26 21.29
N CYS A 836 24.44 8.43 21.87
CA CYS A 836 23.75 9.52 21.16
C CYS A 836 24.47 9.96 19.88
N PHE A 837 25.80 10.03 19.86
CA PHE A 837 26.55 10.33 18.62
C PHE A 837 26.40 9.21 17.57
N GLU A 838 26.51 7.93 17.97
CA GLU A 838 26.33 6.80 17.05
C GLU A 838 24.90 6.72 16.50
N LEU A 839 23.89 6.98 17.34
CA LEU A 839 22.48 6.99 16.95
C LEU A 839 22.14 8.14 15.99
N LEU A 840 22.86 9.27 16.04
CA LEU A 840 22.64 10.42 15.15
C LEU A 840 22.89 10.06 13.69
N GLU A 841 23.86 9.20 13.38
CA GLU A 841 24.07 8.69 12.03
C GLU A 841 22.96 7.71 11.61
N LEU A 842 22.42 6.93 12.55
CA LEU A 842 21.32 5.99 12.28
C LEU A 842 19.97 6.67 12.03
N LEU A 843 19.83 7.96 12.38
CA LEU A 843 18.70 8.79 11.92
C LEU A 843 18.63 8.90 10.38
N LYS A 844 19.75 8.68 9.68
CA LYS A 844 19.80 8.69 8.20
C LYS A 844 19.32 7.39 7.55
N ALA A 845 19.11 6.31 8.32
CA ALA A 845 18.75 5.00 7.76
C ALA A 845 17.50 5.07 6.87
N HIS A 846 17.48 4.36 5.73
CA HIS A 846 16.35 4.38 4.80
C HIS A 846 15.07 3.73 5.36
N LYS A 847 15.21 2.70 6.22
CA LYS A 847 14.09 2.01 6.87
C LYS A 847 13.41 2.89 7.93
N LYS A 848 12.09 3.09 7.80
CA LYS A 848 11.29 3.86 8.79
C LYS A 848 11.37 3.27 10.20
N ALA A 849 11.44 1.94 10.33
CA ALA A 849 11.48 1.27 11.62
C ALA A 849 12.74 1.62 12.43
N ILE A 850 13.92 1.56 11.78
CA ILE A 850 15.20 1.99 12.38
C ILE A 850 15.12 3.44 12.84
N ARG A 851 14.70 4.36 11.96
CA ARG A 851 14.55 5.78 12.34
C ARG A 851 13.63 5.96 13.54
N ARG A 852 12.49 5.25 13.62
CA ARG A 852 11.58 5.31 14.77
C ARG A 852 12.23 4.78 16.05
N ALA A 853 12.89 3.62 16.00
CA ALA A 853 13.60 3.04 17.14
C ALA A 853 14.70 3.99 17.65
N THR A 854 15.46 4.60 16.74
CA THR A 854 16.52 5.57 17.05
C THR A 854 15.96 6.79 17.79
N VAL A 855 14.88 7.39 17.27
CA VAL A 855 14.25 8.58 17.88
C VAL A 855 13.63 8.24 19.24
N ASN A 856 12.95 7.09 19.39
CA ASN A 856 12.46 6.64 20.70
C ASN A 856 13.62 6.48 21.71
N THR A 857 14.73 5.90 21.26
CA THR A 857 15.93 5.69 22.11
C THR A 857 16.59 7.02 22.49
N PHE A 858 16.59 8.03 21.61
CA PHE A 858 16.99 9.39 21.98
C PHE A 858 16.14 9.96 23.12
N GLY A 859 14.82 9.74 23.11
CA GLY A 859 13.92 10.14 24.21
C GLY A 859 14.31 9.49 25.54
N TYR A 860 14.48 8.16 25.55
CA TYR A 860 14.90 7.43 26.76
C TYR A 860 16.28 7.87 27.28
N ILE A 861 17.24 8.16 26.39
CA ILE A 861 18.57 8.64 26.81
C ILE A 861 18.52 10.08 27.32
N ALA A 862 17.73 10.96 26.69
CA ALA A 862 17.54 12.33 27.17
C ALA A 862 16.86 12.38 28.55
N LYS A 863 15.95 11.44 28.83
CA LYS A 863 15.38 11.22 30.18
C LYS A 863 16.43 10.78 31.20
N ALA A 864 17.46 10.05 30.77
CA ALA A 864 18.47 9.46 31.63
C ALA A 864 19.63 10.42 31.97
N ILE A 865 20.14 11.19 31.00
CA ILE A 865 21.23 12.18 31.24
C ILE A 865 20.66 13.57 31.57
N GLY A 866 19.60 13.97 30.87
CA GLY A 866 19.13 15.35 30.76
C GLY A 866 19.16 15.87 29.31
N PRO A 867 18.30 16.83 28.95
CA PRO A 867 18.12 17.26 27.56
C PRO A 867 19.27 18.10 27.00
N HIS A 868 19.94 18.91 27.82
CA HIS A 868 20.87 19.96 27.32
C HIS A 868 22.06 19.39 26.52
N ASP A 869 22.69 18.31 27.00
CA ASP A 869 23.83 17.67 26.33
C ASP A 869 23.43 17.03 24.98
N VAL A 870 22.23 16.44 24.92
CA VAL A 870 21.68 15.83 23.71
C VAL A 870 21.27 16.90 22.69
N LEU A 871 20.64 18.00 23.15
CA LEU A 871 20.20 19.11 22.30
C LEU A 871 21.35 19.79 21.56
N ALA A 872 22.47 20.06 22.21
CA ALA A 872 23.63 20.69 21.56
C ALA A 872 24.13 19.87 20.36
N THR A 873 24.12 18.55 20.48
CA THR A 873 24.51 17.61 19.41
C THR A 873 23.48 17.59 18.28
N LEU A 874 22.17 17.62 18.60
CA LEU A 874 21.10 17.67 17.60
C LEU A 874 21.07 19.02 16.84
N LEU A 875 21.18 20.15 17.53
CA LEU A 875 21.13 21.48 16.90
C LEU A 875 22.27 21.70 15.89
N ASN A 876 23.47 21.21 16.19
CA ASN A 876 24.59 21.24 15.23
C ASN A 876 24.27 20.46 13.93
N ASN A 877 23.47 19.40 14.00
CA ASN A 877 23.08 18.60 12.83
C ASN A 877 21.96 19.26 11.99
N LEU A 878 21.28 20.30 12.49
CA LEU A 878 20.33 21.10 11.69
C LEU A 878 21.02 21.94 10.60
N LYS A 879 22.33 22.21 10.75
CA LYS A 879 23.16 22.96 9.77
C LYS A 879 23.60 22.09 8.58
N VAL A 880 23.29 20.79 8.59
CA VAL A 880 23.62 19.88 7.48
C VAL A 880 22.68 20.10 6.29
N GLN A 881 23.23 20.30 5.10
CA GLN A 881 22.44 20.61 3.89
C GLN A 881 21.42 19.52 3.53
N GLU A 882 21.71 18.26 3.79
CA GLU A 882 20.85 17.12 3.44
C GLU A 882 19.49 17.17 4.15
N ARG A 883 18.41 17.22 3.36
CA ARG A 883 17.03 17.36 3.87
C ARG A 883 16.62 16.24 4.82
N GLN A 884 17.03 14.99 4.56
CA GLN A 884 16.64 13.84 5.37
C GLN A 884 17.17 13.96 6.80
N ASN A 885 18.43 14.39 6.96
CA ASN A 885 19.10 14.53 8.25
C ASN A 885 18.43 15.62 9.09
N ARG A 886 18.13 16.77 8.48
CA ARG A 886 17.41 17.87 9.14
C ARG A 886 16.03 17.44 9.63
N VAL A 887 15.29 16.67 8.84
CA VAL A 887 13.96 16.13 9.24
C VAL A 887 14.06 15.11 10.38
N CYS A 888 15.04 14.22 10.38
CA CYS A 888 15.13 13.21 11.44
C CYS A 888 15.68 13.79 12.76
N THR A 889 16.59 14.77 12.66
CA THR A 889 17.04 15.60 13.80
C THR A 889 15.89 16.41 14.39
N THR A 890 15.06 17.00 13.53
CA THR A 890 13.81 17.68 13.88
C THR A 890 12.89 16.79 14.73
N VAL A 891 12.64 15.56 14.29
CA VAL A 891 11.80 14.60 15.04
C VAL A 891 12.47 14.17 16.35
N ALA A 892 13.81 14.03 16.39
CA ALA A 892 14.53 13.76 17.63
C ALA A 892 14.38 14.91 18.65
N ILE A 893 14.47 16.18 18.22
CA ILE A 893 14.22 17.35 19.09
C ILE A 893 12.79 17.33 19.64
N ALA A 894 11.79 16.98 18.83
CA ALA A 894 10.40 16.86 19.28
C ALA A 894 10.22 15.79 20.37
N ILE A 895 10.85 14.61 20.25
CA ILE A 895 10.76 13.56 21.28
C ILE A 895 11.53 13.93 22.56
N VAL A 896 12.70 14.58 22.44
CA VAL A 896 13.41 15.14 23.60
C VAL A 896 12.54 16.16 24.34
N ALA A 897 11.77 16.97 23.61
CA ALA A 897 10.88 17.98 24.18
C ALA A 897 9.63 17.41 24.86
N GLU A 898 9.01 16.35 24.31
CA GLU A 898 7.96 15.60 25.01
C GLU A 898 8.51 15.06 26.33
N THR A 899 9.64 14.36 26.26
CA THR A 899 10.17 13.60 27.39
C THR A 899 10.73 14.51 28.50
N CYS A 900 11.30 15.65 28.14
CA CYS A 900 12.00 16.56 29.06
C CYS A 900 11.31 17.94 29.21
N SER A 901 10.06 18.06 28.78
CA SER A 901 9.26 19.30 28.67
C SER A 901 9.78 20.34 27.66
N PRO A 902 8.90 20.99 26.86
CA PRO A 902 9.32 21.88 25.77
C PRO A 902 10.12 23.11 26.21
N PHE A 903 9.94 23.59 27.43
CA PHE A 903 10.70 24.69 28.02
C PHE A 903 12.22 24.51 27.91
N THR A 904 12.73 23.28 27.94
CA THR A 904 14.17 23.00 27.85
C THR A 904 14.72 23.10 26.42
N VAL A 905 13.88 22.91 25.40
CA VAL A 905 14.29 22.91 23.97
C VAL A 905 13.98 24.24 23.28
N LEU A 906 12.82 24.83 23.58
CA LEU A 906 12.26 25.96 22.82
C LEU A 906 13.17 27.19 22.79
N PRO A 907 13.77 27.66 23.90
CA PRO A 907 14.64 28.83 23.88
C PRO A 907 15.88 28.63 22.99
N ALA A 908 16.47 27.43 23.00
CA ALA A 908 17.63 27.11 22.16
C ALA A 908 17.25 27.04 20.67
N LEU A 909 16.10 26.41 20.38
CA LEU A 909 15.53 26.26 19.04
C LEU A 909 15.18 27.64 18.43
N MET A 910 14.54 28.52 19.21
CA MET A 910 14.26 29.91 18.83
C MET A 910 15.52 30.75 18.65
N ASN A 911 16.59 30.48 19.41
CA ASN A 911 17.86 31.19 19.24
C ASN A 911 18.57 30.80 17.92
N GLU A 912 18.51 29.54 17.49
CA GLU A 912 19.04 29.11 16.18
C GLU A 912 18.24 29.71 15.00
N TYR A 913 16.97 30.09 15.16
CA TYR A 913 16.21 30.82 14.12
C TYR A 913 16.80 32.21 13.80
N ARG A 914 17.53 32.82 14.75
CA ARG A 914 18.18 34.12 14.57
C ARG A 914 19.42 34.05 13.68
N VAL A 915 19.89 32.85 13.34
CA VAL A 915 20.98 32.65 12.37
C VAL A 915 20.46 33.01 10.97
N PRO A 916 21.12 33.90 10.21
CA PRO A 916 20.64 34.38 8.91
C PRO A 916 20.70 33.33 7.78
N GLU A 917 20.87 32.05 8.11
CA GLU A 917 20.87 30.97 7.14
C GLU A 917 19.45 30.42 6.94
N LEU A 918 18.86 30.76 5.79
CA LEU A 918 17.51 30.35 5.37
C LEU A 918 17.26 28.84 5.49
N ASN A 919 18.30 28.00 5.38
CA ASN A 919 18.23 26.55 5.59
C ASN A 919 18.04 26.12 7.05
N VAL A 920 18.63 26.87 7.99
CA VAL A 920 18.52 26.65 9.44
C VAL A 920 17.16 27.14 9.91
N GLN A 921 16.72 28.31 9.45
CA GLN A 921 15.37 28.85 9.72
C GLN A 921 14.27 27.91 9.23
N ASN A 922 14.36 27.42 7.99
CA ASN A 922 13.50 26.35 7.46
C ASN A 922 13.61 25.01 8.21
N GLY A 923 14.72 24.76 8.90
CA GLY A 923 14.91 23.59 9.77
C GLY A 923 14.18 23.78 11.09
N VAL A 924 14.34 24.94 11.71
CA VAL A 924 13.65 25.39 12.93
C VAL A 924 12.13 25.38 12.75
N LEU A 925 11.58 25.97 11.69
CA LEU A 925 10.14 25.96 11.45
C LEU A 925 9.57 24.54 11.31
N LYS A 926 10.34 23.63 10.70
CA LYS A 926 9.95 22.22 10.62
C LYS A 926 10.05 21.55 12.00
N SER A 927 11.08 21.81 12.80
CA SER A 927 11.16 21.26 14.14
C SER A 927 10.08 21.78 15.08
N LEU A 928 9.68 23.05 14.95
CA LEU A 928 8.49 23.59 15.63
C LEU A 928 7.20 22.90 15.17
N SER A 929 7.02 22.65 13.87
CA SER A 929 5.81 21.99 13.35
C SER A 929 5.66 20.57 13.90
N PHE A 930 6.73 19.76 13.88
CA PHE A 930 6.71 18.42 14.48
C PHE A 930 6.66 18.46 16.01
N LEU A 931 7.28 19.46 16.66
CA LEU A 931 7.22 19.65 18.10
C LEU A 931 5.79 19.87 18.56
N PHE A 932 5.08 20.85 18.00
CA PHE A 932 3.69 21.14 18.38
C PHE A 932 2.70 20.04 17.98
N GLU A 933 2.95 19.29 16.90
CA GLU A 933 2.21 18.06 16.58
C GLU A 933 2.30 17.01 17.70
N TYR A 934 3.51 16.85 18.23
CA TYR A 934 3.88 15.73 19.10
C TYR A 934 3.58 15.99 20.58
N ILE A 935 3.70 17.25 21.04
CA ILE A 935 3.39 17.63 22.43
C ILE A 935 1.90 17.93 22.67
N GLY A 936 1.12 18.13 21.60
CA GLY A 936 -0.33 18.38 21.66
C GLY A 936 -0.72 19.48 22.65
N GLU A 937 -1.50 19.11 23.66
CA GLU A 937 -2.06 20.02 24.68
C GLU A 937 -1.00 20.78 25.50
N MET A 938 0.23 20.27 25.59
CA MET A 938 1.32 20.97 26.28
C MET A 938 1.73 22.26 25.53
N GLY A 939 1.34 22.42 24.26
CA GLY A 939 1.64 23.60 23.47
C GLY A 939 1.00 24.91 23.98
N LYS A 940 -0.06 24.82 24.80
CA LYS A 940 -0.82 25.97 25.30
C LYS A 940 0.02 26.96 26.11
N ASP A 941 0.98 26.45 26.89
CA ASP A 941 1.85 27.29 27.74
C ASP A 941 2.98 27.97 26.94
N TYR A 942 3.17 27.59 25.66
CA TYR A 942 4.28 28.04 24.81
C TYR A 942 3.84 28.84 23.58
N ILE A 943 2.55 28.97 23.30
CA ILE A 943 2.04 29.69 22.12
C ILE A 943 2.55 31.14 22.05
N TYR A 944 2.42 31.91 23.12
CA TYR A 944 2.87 33.29 23.20
C TYR A 944 4.39 33.48 23.11
N ALA A 945 5.19 32.43 23.37
CA ALA A 945 6.63 32.49 23.17
C ALA A 945 6.97 32.39 21.68
N VAL A 946 6.20 31.62 20.90
CA VAL A 946 6.49 31.28 19.50
C VAL A 946 5.77 32.20 18.50
N THR A 947 4.73 32.94 18.90
CA THR A 947 4.05 33.94 18.05
C THR A 947 4.98 34.90 17.31
N PRO A 948 5.96 35.61 17.92
CA PRO A 948 6.81 36.55 17.18
C PRO A 948 7.72 35.87 16.13
N LEU A 949 8.05 34.59 16.31
CA LEU A 949 8.80 33.81 15.32
C LEU A 949 7.92 33.46 14.12
N LEU A 950 6.64 33.14 14.36
CA LEU A 950 5.68 32.84 13.30
C LEU A 950 5.22 34.08 12.54
N GLU A 951 5.14 35.25 13.19
CA GLU A 951 4.87 36.52 12.52
C GLU A 951 5.89 36.80 11.41
N ASP A 952 7.18 36.71 11.74
CA ASP A 952 8.29 36.85 10.78
C ASP A 952 8.17 35.82 9.64
N ALA A 953 8.05 34.53 10.00
CA ALA A 953 8.00 33.44 9.02
C ALA A 953 6.75 33.43 8.11
N LEU A 954 5.62 33.96 8.57
CA LEU A 954 4.39 34.11 7.75
C LEU A 954 4.44 35.33 6.83
N MET A 955 5.26 36.33 7.13
CA MET A 955 5.49 37.52 6.28
C MET A 955 6.67 37.37 5.32
N ASP A 956 7.55 36.40 5.51
CA ASP A 956 8.74 36.21 4.67
C ASP A 956 8.37 36.05 3.18
N ARG A 957 9.26 36.51 2.29
CA ARG A 957 9.11 36.42 0.84
C ARG A 957 9.19 34.98 0.31
N ASP A 958 9.94 34.10 0.98
CA ASP A 958 10.06 32.69 0.64
C ASP A 958 8.76 31.92 0.88
N LEU A 959 8.31 31.22 -0.16
CA LEU A 959 7.11 30.38 -0.12
C LEU A 959 7.27 29.22 0.88
N VAL A 960 8.48 28.73 1.12
CA VAL A 960 8.72 27.60 2.04
C VAL A 960 8.59 28.02 3.51
N HIS A 961 8.98 29.26 3.85
CA HIS A 961 8.75 29.85 5.17
C HIS A 961 7.24 29.93 5.46
N ARG A 962 6.47 30.59 4.58
CA ARG A 962 5.01 30.71 4.74
C ARG A 962 4.30 29.35 4.78
N GLN A 963 4.74 28.39 3.96
CA GLN A 963 4.21 27.01 3.97
C GLN A 963 4.49 26.30 5.31
N THR A 964 5.73 26.35 5.79
CA THR A 964 6.13 25.62 7.02
C THR A 964 5.53 26.29 8.25
N ALA A 965 5.54 27.61 8.34
CA ALA A 965 4.87 28.36 9.41
C ALA A 965 3.35 28.09 9.43
N SER A 966 2.69 28.00 8.28
CA SER A 966 1.28 27.58 8.21
C SER A 966 1.06 26.17 8.79
N ALA A 967 1.97 25.23 8.53
CA ALA A 967 1.92 23.89 9.15
C ALA A 967 2.20 23.92 10.66
N VAL A 968 3.05 24.83 11.17
CA VAL A 968 3.19 25.07 12.61
C VAL A 968 1.86 25.55 13.20
N VAL A 969 1.24 26.58 12.59
CA VAL A 969 -0.06 27.12 13.03
C VAL A 969 -1.14 26.05 13.01
N GLN A 970 -1.20 25.20 11.98
CA GLN A 970 -2.12 24.07 11.92
C GLN A 970 -1.97 23.15 13.14
N HIS A 971 -0.75 22.69 13.43
CA HIS A 971 -0.49 21.73 14.50
C HIS A 971 -0.70 22.36 15.88
N MET A 972 -0.25 23.61 16.09
CA MET A 972 -0.52 24.38 17.31
C MET A 972 -2.02 24.54 17.55
N SER A 973 -2.75 24.95 16.52
CA SER A 973 -4.19 25.20 16.63
C SER A 973 -4.98 23.93 16.93
N LEU A 974 -4.60 22.79 16.33
CA LEU A 974 -5.21 21.49 16.63
C LEU A 974 -4.85 20.98 18.04
N GLY A 975 -3.60 21.12 18.47
CA GLY A 975 -3.14 20.66 19.78
C GLY A 975 -3.66 21.50 20.96
N VAL A 976 -3.90 22.80 20.74
CA VAL A 976 -4.30 23.79 21.76
C VAL A 976 -5.80 24.10 21.71
N TYR A 977 -6.57 23.43 20.84
CA TYR A 977 -8.04 23.54 20.80
C TYR A 977 -8.68 23.25 22.17
N GLY A 978 -9.54 24.16 22.63
CA GLY A 978 -10.29 24.02 23.88
C GLY A 978 -9.53 24.48 25.15
N PHE A 979 -8.30 25.00 25.03
CA PHE A 979 -7.48 25.43 26.17
C PHE A 979 -7.43 26.95 26.40
N GLY A 980 -8.26 27.75 25.71
CA GLY A 980 -8.38 29.20 25.98
C GLY A 980 -7.27 30.06 25.34
N CYS A 981 -6.81 29.71 24.14
CA CYS A 981 -5.78 30.44 23.39
C CYS A 981 -6.32 31.04 22.08
N GLU A 982 -7.61 31.37 22.03
CA GLU A 982 -8.29 31.89 20.84
C GLU A 982 -7.73 33.26 20.41
N ASP A 983 -7.18 34.03 21.34
CA ASP A 983 -6.63 35.37 21.11
C ASP A 983 -5.36 35.34 20.23
N SER A 984 -4.39 34.51 20.61
CA SER A 984 -3.11 34.32 19.95
C SER A 984 -3.26 33.56 18.63
N LEU A 985 -4.19 32.60 18.56
CA LEU A 985 -4.56 31.94 17.32
C LEU A 985 -5.30 32.90 16.36
N ASN A 986 -6.20 33.75 16.85
CA ASN A 986 -6.86 34.77 16.04
C ASN A 986 -5.90 35.89 15.59
N HIS A 987 -4.85 36.16 16.35
CA HIS A 987 -3.74 37.01 15.90
C HIS A 987 -2.99 36.36 14.73
N LEU A 988 -2.57 35.09 14.86
CA LEU A 988 -1.90 34.33 13.80
C LEU A 988 -2.77 34.18 12.53
N LEU A 989 -4.10 34.06 12.67
CA LEU A 989 -5.05 34.07 11.54
C LEU A 989 -4.85 35.30 10.64
N ASN A 990 -4.58 36.47 11.19
CA ASN A 990 -4.39 37.70 10.41
C ASN A 990 -3.15 37.64 9.51
N TYR A 991 -2.15 36.85 9.89
CA TYR A 991 -0.91 36.63 9.13
C TYR A 991 -1.05 35.45 8.15
N VAL A 992 -1.91 34.47 8.45
CA VAL A 992 -2.24 33.36 7.52
C VAL A 992 -3.18 33.82 6.40
N TRP A 993 -4.17 34.68 6.68
CA TRP A 993 -5.24 35.03 5.74
C TRP A 993 -4.76 35.66 4.41
N PRO A 994 -3.73 36.53 4.34
CA PRO A 994 -3.20 37.04 3.08
C PRO A 994 -2.68 35.94 2.12
N ASN A 995 -2.22 34.82 2.67
CA ASN A 995 -1.65 33.70 1.89
C ASN A 995 -2.72 32.83 1.19
N VAL A 996 -4.00 33.14 1.36
CA VAL A 996 -5.15 32.47 0.73
C VAL A 996 -5.10 32.51 -0.80
N PHE A 997 -4.49 33.53 -1.40
CA PHE A 997 -4.39 33.66 -2.87
C PHE A 997 -3.18 32.96 -3.49
N GLU A 998 -2.43 32.16 -2.71
CA GLU A 998 -1.30 31.40 -3.23
C GLU A 998 -1.70 30.32 -4.25
N THR A 999 -0.88 30.19 -5.29
CA THR A 999 -1.15 29.27 -6.41
C THR A 999 -0.35 27.97 -6.33
N SER A 1000 0.72 27.94 -5.52
CA SER A 1000 1.55 26.75 -5.33
C SER A 1000 0.79 25.68 -4.54
N PRO A 1001 0.57 24.46 -5.08
CA PRO A 1001 -0.25 23.43 -4.44
C PRO A 1001 0.16 23.09 -3.00
N HIS A 1002 1.46 23.06 -2.71
CA HIS A 1002 1.97 22.73 -1.38
C HIS A 1002 1.75 23.86 -0.36
N VAL A 1003 1.87 25.12 -0.79
CA VAL A 1003 1.64 26.28 0.09
C VAL A 1003 0.15 26.43 0.36
N ILE A 1004 -0.69 26.42 -0.68
CA ILE A 1004 -2.14 26.60 -0.51
C ILE A 1004 -2.78 25.42 0.25
N GLN A 1005 -2.24 24.21 0.15
CA GLN A 1005 -2.68 23.09 0.99
C GLN A 1005 -2.31 23.29 2.46
N ALA A 1006 -1.10 23.76 2.77
CA ALA A 1006 -0.70 24.07 4.15
C ALA A 1006 -1.48 25.25 4.74
N VAL A 1007 -1.75 26.30 3.95
CA VAL A 1007 -2.60 27.44 4.35
C VAL A 1007 -4.03 26.98 4.61
N MET A 1008 -4.62 26.15 3.73
CA MET A 1008 -5.97 25.61 3.95
C MET A 1008 -6.03 24.70 5.18
N GLY A 1009 -5.01 23.87 5.42
CA GLY A 1009 -4.88 23.08 6.65
C GLY A 1009 -4.75 23.94 7.90
N ALA A 1010 -4.01 25.05 7.83
CA ALA A 1010 -3.93 26.04 8.91
C ALA A 1010 -5.29 26.69 9.18
N LEU A 1011 -6.02 27.11 8.16
CA LEU A 1011 -7.37 27.67 8.31
C LEU A 1011 -8.36 26.64 8.89
N GLU A 1012 -8.23 25.36 8.55
CA GLU A 1012 -9.04 24.30 9.13
C GLU A 1012 -8.69 24.01 10.60
N GLY A 1013 -7.41 24.06 10.97
CA GLY A 1013 -6.97 24.01 12.37
C GLY A 1013 -7.46 25.23 13.17
N LEU A 1014 -7.38 26.43 12.60
CA LEU A 1014 -7.86 27.68 13.20
C LEU A 1014 -9.40 27.70 13.30
N ARG A 1015 -10.11 27.05 12.38
CA ARG A 1015 -11.57 26.87 12.43
C ARG A 1015 -12.01 26.10 13.67
N VAL A 1016 -11.34 25.00 14.01
CA VAL A 1016 -11.72 24.25 15.21
C VAL A 1016 -11.32 25.00 16.48
N ALA A 1017 -10.15 25.64 16.50
CA ALA A 1017 -9.64 26.30 17.70
C ALA A 1017 -10.36 27.60 18.07
N ILE A 1018 -10.55 28.51 17.10
CA ILE A 1018 -11.20 29.82 17.32
C ILE A 1018 -12.73 29.72 17.13
N GLY A 1019 -13.19 28.68 16.43
CA GLY A 1019 -14.59 28.42 16.14
C GLY A 1019 -15.06 28.92 14.75
N PRO A 1020 -16.14 28.33 14.22
CA PRO A 1020 -16.60 28.57 12.86
C PRO A 1020 -17.15 29.98 12.64
N CYS A 1021 -17.64 30.66 13.70
CA CYS A 1021 -18.12 32.04 13.63
C CYS A 1021 -17.05 32.99 13.08
N ARG A 1022 -15.83 32.93 13.64
CA ARG A 1022 -14.74 33.83 13.26
C ARG A 1022 -14.26 33.56 11.84
N MET A 1023 -14.13 32.28 11.47
CA MET A 1023 -13.76 31.90 10.10
C MET A 1023 -14.80 32.37 9.08
N LEU A 1024 -16.10 32.22 9.40
CA LEU A 1024 -17.17 32.72 8.54
C LEU A 1024 -17.09 34.23 8.37
N GLN A 1025 -16.86 35.01 9.44
CA GLN A 1025 -16.73 36.48 9.37
C GLN A 1025 -15.62 36.94 8.41
N TYR A 1026 -14.47 36.26 8.39
CA TYR A 1026 -13.39 36.55 7.44
C TYR A 1026 -13.78 36.12 6.01
N CYS A 1027 -14.49 35.01 5.87
CA CYS A 1027 -14.91 34.46 4.58
C CYS A 1027 -16.07 35.24 3.91
N LEU A 1028 -17.01 35.82 4.66
CA LEU A 1028 -18.21 36.48 4.11
C LEU A 1028 -17.89 37.56 3.06
N GLN A 1029 -16.77 38.28 3.23
CA GLN A 1029 -16.36 39.38 2.34
C GLN A 1029 -16.10 38.94 0.90
N GLY A 1030 -15.58 37.71 0.69
CA GLY A 1030 -15.16 37.24 -0.63
C GLY A 1030 -16.16 36.35 -1.36
N LEU A 1031 -17.22 35.85 -0.70
CA LEU A 1031 -18.18 34.90 -1.28
C LEU A 1031 -18.93 35.45 -2.50
N PHE A 1032 -19.38 36.71 -2.44
CA PHE A 1032 -20.10 37.39 -3.51
C PHE A 1032 -19.28 38.50 -4.17
N HIS A 1033 -17.95 38.47 -4.01
CA HIS A 1033 -17.06 39.49 -4.57
C HIS A 1033 -17.12 39.52 -6.13
N PRO A 1034 -17.06 40.70 -6.78
CA PRO A 1034 -17.18 40.78 -8.25
C PRO A 1034 -16.14 39.93 -9.00
N ALA A 1035 -14.89 39.91 -8.53
CA ALA A 1035 -13.82 39.14 -9.15
C ALA A 1035 -14.00 37.64 -8.94
N ARG A 1036 -14.21 36.90 -10.05
CA ARG A 1036 -14.36 35.43 -10.05
C ARG A 1036 -13.23 34.71 -9.31
N LYS A 1037 -11.97 35.08 -9.54
CA LYS A 1037 -10.81 34.49 -8.85
C LYS A 1037 -10.88 34.57 -7.32
N VAL A 1038 -11.47 35.65 -6.78
CA VAL A 1038 -11.66 35.80 -5.34
C VAL A 1038 -12.74 34.84 -4.86
N ARG A 1039 -13.88 34.81 -5.55
CA ARG A 1039 -14.97 33.88 -5.25
C ARG A 1039 -14.53 32.41 -5.29
N ASP A 1040 -13.84 31.99 -6.35
CA ASP A 1040 -13.41 30.59 -6.51
C ASP A 1040 -12.59 30.09 -5.28
N VAL A 1041 -11.76 30.96 -4.69
CA VAL A 1041 -10.96 30.65 -3.50
C VAL A 1041 -11.78 30.75 -2.21
N TYR A 1042 -12.60 31.78 -2.05
CA TYR A 1042 -13.41 31.97 -0.84
C TYR A 1042 -14.53 30.93 -0.72
N TRP A 1043 -15.15 30.51 -1.83
CA TRP A 1043 -16.06 29.36 -1.85
C TRP A 1043 -15.36 28.06 -1.47
N LYS A 1044 -14.09 27.86 -1.85
CA LYS A 1044 -13.31 26.70 -1.39
C LYS A 1044 -13.12 26.71 0.14
N ILE A 1045 -12.81 27.87 0.73
CA ILE A 1045 -12.69 28.02 2.19
C ILE A 1045 -14.05 27.77 2.86
N TYR A 1046 -15.11 28.40 2.37
CA TYR A 1046 -16.46 28.21 2.90
C TYR A 1046 -16.92 26.76 2.83
N ASN A 1047 -16.64 26.04 1.74
CA ASN A 1047 -16.97 24.62 1.62
C ASN A 1047 -16.27 23.78 2.71
N SER A 1048 -15.00 24.07 3.05
CA SER A 1048 -14.31 23.43 4.17
C SER A 1048 -14.96 23.76 5.52
N ILE A 1049 -15.30 25.04 5.77
CA ILE A 1049 -15.97 25.46 7.01
C ILE A 1049 -17.36 24.82 7.15
N TYR A 1050 -18.10 24.74 6.05
CA TYR A 1050 -19.44 24.17 5.97
C TYR A 1050 -19.40 22.66 6.23
N ILE A 1051 -18.55 21.91 5.53
CA ILE A 1051 -18.37 20.47 5.75
C ILE A 1051 -17.98 20.18 7.21
N GLY A 1052 -17.07 20.97 7.78
CA GLY A 1052 -16.56 20.72 9.13
C GLY A 1052 -17.46 21.17 10.29
N SER A 1053 -18.52 21.96 10.04
CA SER A 1053 -19.31 22.60 11.12
C SER A 1053 -20.68 23.15 10.69
N GLN A 1054 -21.39 22.49 9.76
CA GLN A 1054 -22.66 22.97 9.18
C GLN A 1054 -23.68 23.46 10.23
N ASP A 1055 -23.93 22.67 11.27
CA ASP A 1055 -24.95 22.98 12.28
C ASP A 1055 -24.60 24.23 13.13
N ALA A 1056 -23.32 24.37 13.50
CA ALA A 1056 -22.84 25.55 14.21
C ALA A 1056 -22.96 26.84 13.38
N LEU A 1057 -22.89 26.76 12.04
CA LEU A 1057 -23.06 27.94 11.17
C LEU A 1057 -24.47 28.53 11.22
N ILE A 1058 -25.50 27.76 11.62
CA ILE A 1058 -26.88 28.24 11.74
C ILE A 1058 -26.98 29.47 12.65
N ALA A 1059 -26.22 29.49 13.75
CA ALA A 1059 -26.14 30.60 14.69
C ALA A 1059 -25.24 31.77 14.22
N HIS A 1060 -24.59 31.65 13.07
CA HIS A 1060 -23.54 32.59 12.61
C HIS A 1060 -23.79 33.20 11.23
N TYR A 1061 -24.74 32.69 10.45
CA TYR A 1061 -25.13 33.33 9.19
C TYR A 1061 -25.64 34.76 9.42
N PRO A 1062 -25.15 35.76 8.65
CA PRO A 1062 -25.57 37.14 8.78
C PRO A 1062 -27.05 37.30 8.44
N ARG A 1063 -27.70 38.30 9.07
CA ARG A 1063 -29.08 38.68 8.74
C ARG A 1063 -29.13 39.30 7.34
N ILE A 1064 -29.83 38.65 6.42
CA ILE A 1064 -30.07 39.17 5.06
C ILE A 1064 -31.51 39.66 4.99
N TYR A 1065 -31.70 40.95 4.71
CA TYR A 1065 -33.03 41.54 4.55
C TYR A 1065 -33.72 41.03 3.29
N ASN A 1066 -35.05 40.90 3.35
CA ASN A 1066 -35.88 40.46 2.22
C ASN A 1066 -35.74 41.41 1.03
N ASP A 1067 -35.86 40.87 -0.18
CA ASP A 1067 -36.07 41.65 -1.40
C ASP A 1067 -37.57 41.63 -1.81
N GLU A 1068 -37.96 42.32 -2.87
CA GLU A 1068 -39.35 42.37 -3.34
C GLU A 1068 -39.94 41.00 -3.75
N LYS A 1069 -39.09 40.00 -3.98
CA LYS A 1069 -39.45 38.70 -4.55
C LYS A 1069 -39.24 37.54 -3.58
N ASN A 1070 -38.37 37.70 -2.58
CA ASN A 1070 -37.88 36.62 -1.73
C ASN A 1070 -37.82 37.04 -0.26
N THR A 1071 -38.27 36.14 0.62
CA THR A 1071 -38.09 36.28 2.07
C THR A 1071 -36.82 35.55 2.49
N TYR A 1072 -35.81 36.29 2.95
CA TYR A 1072 -34.52 35.76 3.40
C TYR A 1072 -34.33 35.80 4.93
N ILE A 1073 -35.21 36.52 5.65
CA ILE A 1073 -35.19 36.59 7.11
C ILE A 1073 -35.73 35.29 7.74
N ARG A 1074 -35.01 34.79 8.76
CA ARG A 1074 -35.41 33.66 9.62
C ARG A 1074 -36.11 34.22 10.87
N TYR A 1075 -37.42 34.47 10.78
CA TYR A 1075 -38.18 35.15 11.84
C TYR A 1075 -38.25 34.35 13.15
N GLU A 1076 -38.07 33.03 13.09
CA GLU A 1076 -38.03 32.15 14.27
C GLU A 1076 -36.90 32.50 15.23
N LEU A 1077 -35.82 33.11 14.72
CA LEU A 1077 -34.69 33.58 15.53
C LEU A 1077 -34.92 34.97 16.17
N ASP A 1078 -35.97 35.68 15.77
CA ASP A 1078 -36.40 36.94 16.37
C ASP A 1078 -37.41 36.74 17.53
N TYR A 1079 -37.81 35.48 17.81
CA TYR A 1079 -38.76 35.18 18.89
C TYR A 1079 -38.11 35.41 20.26
N ILE A 1080 -38.71 36.32 21.03
CA ILE A 1080 -38.45 36.51 22.46
C ILE A 1080 -39.71 36.01 23.20
N LEU A 1081 -39.56 34.94 23.99
CA LEU A 1081 -40.62 34.27 24.74
C LEU A 1081 -40.57 34.60 26.23
#